data_AF-A0A1G4K4H7-F1
#
_entry.id   AF-A0A1G4K4H7-F1
#
_cell.length_a   1.000
_cell.length_b   1.000
_cell.length_c   1.000
_cell.angle_alpha   90.00
_cell.angle_beta   90.00
_cell.angle_gamma   90.00
#
_symmetry.space_group_name_H-M   'P 1'
#
loop_
_entity.id
_entity.type
_entity.pdbx_description
1 polymer ?
#
loop_
_entity_poly.entity_id
_entity_poly.type
_entity_poly.pdbx_seq_one_letter_code
_entity_poly.pdbx_strand_id
1 'polypeptide(L)'
;MPKAKTDPLVCTAPMLEDQLYILCCLFAANSDSSRIVELALGQKRLPLVDILEIVCVLWPELDDPLKLRVFVDGIDQKPVERLGLIESLLNGEEELISAVEADSGMLTSRRSALQSYIASQIEHTAAKLDPSDLRNSFLKARVLHCNTTVEDPLFYKPLWKFLNTTDFKAFNSWISGIVKPLAHFSKRCNKFLSIGDFQTSSTSQVLEMMWSSVASHEVKDFRAVLTYEIEPYLNYKGDYDSFLNVILNAQNFPLDTLSNYNLYKAVTLEMAGQMDERFLTIFQKRVLTILYDNGGSLVQLQNVDVPREHALILSSIKDESGIHNINLVTLEAYSRSMKALQIFNLKDIEKLRNDTELSQRSYFSTMCKLLLQYGSPNEALEKLESFLPENMIYCKLDTKTKELIIVESLLASGNFDLLQQFISGSGINLEDTVLLKFFWNFFNSASNGGRERPSMVNARTILSLLPKGRYAHLNELLNVVQKLSEYSLSLSRGVPFKPSNLTEYAAQPFDIISKLLELNNILRRNIDETFDILKGMYSGLQLAPSSPDYYNEYTRILVLHIDFALANFDFDFAFHQTNRLLQRIDCREYWSTILQVGKYFDPNWMDSEIPTEVIYLQLDILGKLLHVCPEDEVEAVVSQWSGLELELSTRDLVNDPYSLTHHNSSEEFKDRILEELSTSASNFLSSGVKWAIGKHNDVA
;
A
#
# COMPACT_ATOMS: atom_id res chain seq x y z
N MET A 1 -109.51 -57.51 10.77
CA MET A 1 -108.19 -57.99 11.23
C MET A 1 -107.19 -56.85 11.10
N PRO A 2 -106.57 -56.40 12.19
CA PRO A 2 -105.70 -55.23 12.19
C PRO A 2 -104.29 -55.59 11.67
N LYS A 3 -103.71 -54.69 10.87
CA LYS A 3 -102.28 -54.67 10.53
C LYS A 3 -101.51 -54.26 11.78
N ALA A 4 -100.56 -55.10 12.18
CA ALA A 4 -99.65 -54.84 13.27
C ALA A 4 -98.76 -53.64 12.94
N LYS A 5 -98.66 -52.72 13.90
CA LYS A 5 -97.65 -51.68 13.99
C LYS A 5 -96.28 -52.35 14.07
N THR A 6 -95.38 -52.03 13.16
CA THR A 6 -93.94 -52.24 13.33
C THR A 6 -93.41 -51.07 14.14
N ASP A 7 -92.86 -51.38 15.31
CA ASP A 7 -92.20 -50.45 16.20
C ASP A 7 -91.02 -49.75 15.51
N PRO A 8 -90.74 -48.47 15.82
CA PRO A 8 -89.53 -47.81 15.34
C PRO A 8 -88.31 -48.43 16.01
N LEU A 9 -87.34 -48.84 15.20
CA LEU A 9 -86.02 -49.28 15.63
C LEU A 9 -85.41 -48.21 16.56
N VAL A 10 -85.33 -48.54 17.85
CA VAL A 10 -84.53 -47.80 18.81
C VAL A 10 -83.06 -48.05 18.46
N CYS A 11 -82.46 -47.16 17.67
CA CYS A 11 -81.02 -47.17 17.41
C CYS A 11 -80.28 -47.07 18.75
N THR A 12 -79.49 -48.09 19.07
CA THR A 12 -78.57 -48.04 20.21
C THR A 12 -77.53 -46.94 19.96
N ALA A 13 -77.15 -46.20 21.00
CA ALA A 13 -76.19 -45.09 20.92
C ALA A 13 -74.91 -45.36 20.07
N PRO A 14 -74.24 -46.54 20.17
CA PRO A 14 -73.06 -46.83 19.34
C PRO A 14 -73.35 -46.97 17.84
N MET A 15 -74.56 -47.40 17.45
CA MET A 15 -74.91 -47.58 16.04
C MET A 15 -75.00 -46.25 15.29
N LEU A 16 -75.45 -45.18 15.96
CA LEU A 16 -75.57 -43.85 15.36
C LEU A 16 -74.21 -43.20 15.12
N GLU A 17 -73.25 -43.39 16.02
CA GLU A 17 -71.89 -42.86 15.86
C GLU A 17 -71.18 -43.49 14.67
N ASP A 18 -71.34 -44.81 14.48
CA ASP A 18 -70.78 -45.53 13.35
C ASP A 18 -71.36 -45.03 12.02
N GLN A 19 -72.68 -44.80 11.96
CA GLN A 19 -73.35 -44.23 10.80
C GLN A 19 -72.85 -42.81 10.47
N LEU A 20 -72.75 -41.94 11.48
CA LEU A 20 -72.27 -40.56 11.31
C LEU A 20 -70.80 -40.51 10.86
N TYR A 21 -69.95 -41.40 11.39
CA TYR A 21 -68.55 -41.51 10.98
C TYR A 21 -68.43 -41.90 9.50
N ILE A 22 -69.15 -42.95 9.08
CA ILE A 22 -69.14 -43.43 7.69
C ILE A 22 -69.67 -42.36 6.72
N LEU A 23 -70.77 -41.67 7.07
CA LEU A 23 -71.31 -40.57 6.28
C LEU A 23 -70.30 -39.43 6.15
N CYS A 24 -69.63 -39.05 7.23
CA CYS A 24 -68.59 -38.03 7.20
C CYS A 24 -67.45 -38.41 6.24
N CYS A 25 -67.02 -39.68 6.24
CA CYS A 25 -66.01 -40.16 5.30
C CYS A 25 -66.46 -40.06 3.83
N LEU A 26 -67.71 -40.43 3.54
CA LEU A 26 -68.27 -40.34 2.19
C LEU A 26 -68.41 -38.89 1.72
N PHE A 27 -68.89 -38.00 2.58
CA PHE A 27 -69.02 -36.58 2.26
C PHE A 27 -67.66 -35.90 2.05
N ALA A 28 -66.66 -36.26 2.85
CA ALA A 28 -65.28 -35.78 2.66
C ALA A 28 -64.71 -36.26 1.31
N ALA A 29 -64.85 -37.54 0.98
CA ALA A 29 -64.39 -38.10 -0.30
C ALA A 29 -65.06 -37.45 -1.53
N ASN A 30 -66.31 -37.00 -1.38
CA ASN A 30 -67.06 -36.31 -2.44
C ASN A 30 -66.91 -34.78 -2.43
N SER A 31 -66.06 -34.22 -1.56
CA SER A 31 -65.89 -32.77 -1.40
C SER A 31 -67.19 -32.00 -1.06
N ASP A 32 -68.14 -32.63 -0.36
CA ASP A 32 -69.42 -32.00 -0.01
C ASP A 32 -69.31 -31.15 1.26
N SER A 33 -68.78 -29.94 1.12
CA SER A 33 -68.64 -28.99 2.23
C SER A 33 -69.95 -28.68 2.95
N SER A 34 -71.08 -28.69 2.26
CA SER A 34 -72.38 -28.30 2.85
C SER A 34 -72.88 -29.38 3.80
N ARG A 35 -72.84 -30.65 3.38
CA ARG A 35 -73.25 -31.78 4.22
C ARG A 35 -72.27 -32.04 5.36
N ILE A 36 -70.97 -31.81 5.16
CA ILE A 36 -70.00 -31.91 6.26
C ILE A 36 -70.26 -30.84 7.33
N VAL A 37 -70.55 -29.59 6.93
CA VAL A 37 -70.90 -28.52 7.88
C VAL A 37 -72.22 -28.83 8.59
N GLU A 38 -73.22 -29.30 7.86
CA GLU A 38 -74.50 -29.72 8.46
C GLU A 38 -74.29 -30.86 9.47
N LEU A 39 -73.48 -31.86 9.13
CA LEU A 39 -73.11 -32.96 10.03
C LEU A 39 -72.36 -32.43 11.24
N ALA A 40 -71.30 -31.66 11.06
CA ALA A 40 -70.46 -31.16 12.16
C ALA A 40 -71.24 -30.29 13.15
N LEU A 41 -72.18 -29.47 12.66
CA LEU A 41 -72.98 -28.57 13.50
C LEU A 41 -74.26 -29.20 14.03
N GLY A 42 -74.75 -30.29 13.43
CA GLY A 42 -76.03 -30.90 13.76
C GLY A 42 -76.01 -31.92 14.90
N GLN A 43 -74.84 -32.24 15.45
CA GLN A 43 -74.63 -33.40 16.33
C GLN A 43 -73.54 -33.17 17.39
N LYS A 44 -73.56 -33.93 18.49
CA LYS A 44 -72.56 -33.88 19.59
C LYS A 44 -71.84 -35.20 19.89
N ARG A 45 -72.11 -36.24 19.10
CA ARG A 45 -71.66 -37.62 19.34
C ARG A 45 -70.29 -37.91 18.73
N LEU A 46 -70.05 -37.45 17.50
CA LEU A 46 -68.77 -37.55 16.82
C LEU A 46 -67.89 -36.35 17.21
N PRO A 47 -66.70 -36.57 17.80
CA PRO A 47 -65.76 -35.51 18.13
C PRO A 47 -65.36 -34.69 16.90
N LEU A 48 -65.18 -33.37 17.09
CA LEU A 48 -64.73 -32.49 16.00
C LEU A 48 -63.34 -32.89 15.48
N VAL A 49 -62.48 -33.43 16.34
CA VAL A 49 -61.15 -33.96 15.96
C VAL A 49 -61.31 -35.03 14.89
N ASP A 50 -62.14 -36.05 15.11
CA ASP A 50 -62.40 -37.12 14.15
C ASP A 50 -62.91 -36.58 12.81
N ILE A 51 -63.82 -35.59 12.84
CA ILE A 51 -64.33 -34.93 11.61
C ILE A 51 -63.20 -34.23 10.86
N LEU A 52 -62.34 -33.49 11.57
CA LEU A 52 -61.20 -32.79 10.97
C LEU A 52 -60.16 -33.77 10.40
N GLU A 53 -59.90 -34.88 11.07
CA GLU A 53 -59.02 -35.94 10.59
C GLU A 53 -59.55 -36.60 9.30
N ILE A 54 -60.86 -36.91 9.29
CA ILE A 54 -61.56 -37.43 8.10
C ILE A 54 -61.41 -36.45 6.93
N VAL A 55 -61.76 -35.18 7.13
CA VAL A 55 -61.67 -34.15 6.08
C VAL A 55 -60.22 -33.92 5.66
N CYS A 56 -59.27 -33.98 6.59
CA CYS A 56 -57.86 -33.77 6.29
C CYS A 56 -57.32 -34.82 5.31
N VAL A 57 -57.73 -36.09 5.46
CA VAL A 57 -57.22 -37.22 4.66
C VAL A 57 -58.08 -37.50 3.45
N LEU A 58 -59.41 -37.60 3.61
CA LEU A 58 -60.29 -38.11 2.56
C LEU A 58 -60.76 -37.05 1.58
N TRP A 59 -60.64 -35.76 1.91
CA TRP A 59 -60.93 -34.71 0.92
C TRP A 59 -59.94 -34.85 -0.25
N PRO A 60 -60.38 -34.88 -1.52
CA PRO A 60 -59.49 -35.06 -2.66
C PRO A 60 -58.37 -34.00 -2.72
N GLU A 61 -57.11 -34.44 -2.82
CA GLU A 61 -55.92 -33.58 -2.71
C GLU A 61 -55.83 -32.55 -3.84
N LEU A 62 -56.39 -32.88 -5.01
CA LEU A 62 -56.37 -32.04 -6.22
C LEU A 62 -57.59 -31.13 -6.35
N ASP A 63 -58.53 -31.15 -5.40
CA ASP A 63 -59.72 -30.31 -5.45
C ASP A 63 -59.41 -28.84 -5.14
N ASP A 64 -60.30 -27.93 -5.55
CA ASP A 64 -60.13 -26.48 -5.31
C ASP A 64 -60.11 -26.17 -3.80
N PRO A 65 -59.00 -25.63 -3.25
CA PRO A 65 -58.89 -25.26 -1.84
C PRO A 65 -60.02 -24.36 -1.33
N LEU A 66 -60.65 -23.55 -2.19
CA LEU A 66 -61.72 -22.63 -1.78
C LEU A 66 -63.00 -23.35 -1.36
N LYS A 67 -63.24 -24.58 -1.80
CA LYS A 67 -64.41 -25.36 -1.39
C LYS A 67 -64.39 -25.72 0.10
N LEU A 68 -63.20 -25.80 0.70
CA LEU A 68 -63.03 -26.01 2.14
C LEU A 68 -63.34 -24.77 2.99
N ARG A 69 -63.50 -23.60 2.38
CA ARG A 69 -63.71 -22.34 3.11
C ARG A 69 -64.93 -22.39 4.04
N VAL A 70 -66.07 -22.83 3.52
CA VAL A 70 -67.33 -22.88 4.28
C VAL A 70 -67.17 -23.78 5.51
N PHE A 71 -66.42 -24.88 5.36
CA PHE A 71 -66.10 -25.78 6.46
C PHE A 71 -65.16 -25.13 7.48
N VAL A 72 -64.07 -24.50 7.03
CA VAL A 72 -63.09 -23.82 7.92
C VAL A 72 -63.71 -22.66 8.70
N ASP A 73 -64.68 -21.95 8.12
CA ASP A 73 -65.45 -20.89 8.79
C ASP A 73 -66.47 -21.46 9.81
N GLY A 74 -66.84 -22.74 9.66
CA GLY A 74 -67.77 -23.45 10.54
C GLY A 74 -67.13 -24.09 11.78
N ILE A 75 -65.80 -24.28 11.82
CA ILE A 75 -65.09 -25.03 12.89
C ILE A 75 -65.34 -24.45 14.29
N ASP A 76 -65.46 -23.13 14.42
CA ASP A 76 -65.62 -22.46 15.72
C ASP A 76 -67.11 -22.38 16.18
N GLN A 77 -68.04 -22.83 15.35
CA GLN A 77 -69.46 -22.80 15.67
C GLN A 77 -69.84 -23.97 16.57
N LYS A 78 -70.65 -23.69 17.60
CA LYS A 78 -71.06 -24.74 18.55
C LYS A 78 -72.09 -25.67 17.92
N PRO A 79 -71.94 -27.00 18.08
CA PRO A 79 -72.93 -27.94 17.58
C PRO A 79 -74.27 -27.81 18.32
N VAL A 80 -75.35 -27.82 17.55
CA VAL A 80 -76.75 -27.83 18.01
C VAL A 80 -77.36 -29.14 17.55
N GLU A 81 -77.78 -29.97 18.51
CA GLU A 81 -78.37 -31.29 18.21
C GLU A 81 -79.68 -31.12 17.45
N ARG A 82 -79.72 -31.62 16.19
CA ARG A 82 -80.90 -31.57 15.33
C ARG A 82 -81.59 -32.93 15.30
N LEU A 83 -82.88 -32.94 15.60
CA LEU A 83 -83.73 -34.11 15.39
C LEU A 83 -83.90 -34.34 13.89
N GLY A 84 -83.70 -35.58 13.43
CA GLY A 84 -83.85 -35.94 12.01
C GLY A 84 -82.60 -35.68 11.14
N LEU A 85 -81.41 -35.52 11.75
CA LEU A 85 -80.19 -35.19 11.03
C LEU A 85 -79.77 -36.25 10.00
N ILE A 86 -79.92 -37.55 10.32
CA ILE A 86 -79.53 -38.60 9.38
C ILE A 86 -80.46 -38.58 8.17
N GLU A 87 -81.76 -38.39 8.38
CA GLU A 87 -82.74 -38.27 7.32
C GLU A 87 -82.47 -37.06 6.42
N SER A 88 -82.01 -35.93 6.98
CA SER A 88 -81.61 -34.75 6.19
C SER A 88 -80.31 -34.98 5.42
N LEU A 89 -79.31 -35.62 6.02
CA LEU A 89 -78.02 -35.91 5.40
C LEU A 89 -78.11 -36.96 4.28
N LEU A 90 -79.00 -37.94 4.42
CA LEU A 90 -79.23 -38.98 3.40
C LEU A 90 -80.03 -38.43 2.21
N ASN A 91 -80.95 -37.49 2.45
CA ASN A 91 -81.76 -36.80 1.44
C ASN A 91 -82.40 -37.74 0.38
N GLY A 92 -82.67 -39.01 0.73
CA GLY A 92 -83.23 -40.01 -0.18
C GLY A 92 -82.26 -40.66 -1.17
N GLU A 93 -80.95 -40.48 -1.01
CA GLU A 93 -79.93 -41.09 -1.89
C GLU A 93 -79.69 -42.57 -1.57
N GLU A 94 -80.07 -43.46 -2.49
CA GLU A 94 -80.00 -44.92 -2.30
C GLU A 94 -78.58 -45.42 -1.96
N GLU A 95 -77.55 -44.80 -2.53
CA GLU A 95 -76.15 -45.17 -2.28
C GLU A 95 -75.74 -44.89 -0.84
N LEU A 96 -76.07 -43.71 -0.30
CA LEU A 96 -75.78 -43.36 1.09
C LEU A 96 -76.59 -44.21 2.07
N ILE A 97 -77.86 -44.44 1.75
CA ILE A 97 -78.75 -45.30 2.54
C ILE A 97 -78.16 -46.70 2.65
N SER A 98 -77.74 -47.29 1.53
CA SER A 98 -77.11 -48.63 1.51
C SER A 98 -75.78 -48.69 2.28
N ALA A 99 -75.07 -47.57 2.40
CA ALA A 99 -73.80 -47.50 3.12
C ALA A 99 -74.00 -47.52 4.65
N VAL A 100 -75.14 -47.03 5.16
CA VAL A 100 -75.42 -46.90 6.60
C VAL A 100 -76.52 -47.84 7.12
N GLU A 101 -77.35 -48.42 6.26
CA GLU A 101 -78.36 -49.44 6.60
C GLU A 101 -77.76 -50.87 6.50
N ALA A 102 -76.77 -51.13 7.34
CA ALA A 102 -76.15 -52.45 7.50
C ALA A 102 -76.31 -52.97 8.94
N ASP A 103 -76.00 -54.25 9.17
CA ASP A 103 -75.98 -54.78 10.53
C ASP A 103 -74.92 -54.07 11.38
N SER A 104 -75.16 -53.99 12.70
CA SER A 104 -74.28 -53.25 13.61
C SER A 104 -72.84 -53.75 13.59
N GLY A 105 -72.60 -55.05 13.36
CA GLY A 105 -71.25 -55.62 13.28
C GLY A 105 -70.50 -55.14 12.03
N MET A 106 -71.20 -55.05 10.90
CA MET A 106 -70.65 -54.53 9.65
C MET A 106 -70.34 -53.03 9.73
N LEU A 107 -71.21 -52.24 10.36
CA LEU A 107 -70.98 -50.79 10.56
C LEU A 107 -69.74 -50.53 11.44
N THR A 108 -69.62 -51.22 12.57
CA THR A 108 -68.45 -51.09 13.45
C THR A 108 -67.17 -51.55 12.76
N SER A 109 -67.23 -52.64 11.98
CA SER A 109 -66.09 -53.12 11.17
C SER A 109 -65.64 -52.08 10.12
N ARG A 110 -66.60 -51.48 9.39
CA ARG A 110 -66.33 -50.41 8.41
C ARG A 110 -65.70 -49.18 9.08
N ARG A 111 -66.25 -48.73 10.21
CA ARG A 111 -65.69 -47.61 10.98
C ARG A 111 -64.25 -47.92 11.41
N SER A 112 -64.00 -49.09 12.00
CA SER A 112 -62.67 -49.48 12.48
C SER A 112 -61.64 -49.53 11.35
N ALA A 113 -62.03 -50.00 10.16
CA ALA A 113 -61.16 -50.03 8.98
C ALA A 113 -60.84 -48.62 8.48
N LEU A 114 -61.85 -47.74 8.38
CA LEU A 114 -61.67 -46.34 7.97
C LEU A 114 -60.82 -45.55 8.98
N GLN A 115 -61.06 -45.74 10.28
CA GLN A 115 -60.26 -45.14 11.36
C GLN A 115 -58.79 -45.57 11.26
N SER A 116 -58.54 -46.87 11.04
CA SER A 116 -57.18 -47.39 10.88
C SER A 116 -56.48 -46.81 9.67
N TYR A 117 -57.20 -46.64 8.55
CA TYR A 117 -56.66 -45.99 7.35
C TYR A 117 -56.33 -44.51 7.58
N ILE A 118 -57.26 -43.74 8.15
CA ILE A 118 -57.08 -42.31 8.43
C ILE A 118 -55.91 -42.10 9.40
N ALA A 119 -55.85 -42.87 10.49
CA ALA A 119 -54.76 -42.80 11.45
C ALA A 119 -53.40 -43.09 10.78
N SER A 120 -53.32 -44.11 9.92
CA SER A 120 -52.09 -44.44 9.19
C SER A 120 -51.64 -43.31 8.25
N GLN A 121 -52.57 -42.60 7.61
CA GLN A 121 -52.24 -41.46 6.73
C GLN A 121 -51.76 -40.24 7.53
N ILE A 122 -52.39 -39.95 8.67
CA ILE A 122 -52.00 -38.85 9.56
C ILE A 122 -50.60 -39.08 10.15
N GLU A 123 -50.29 -40.33 10.54
CA GLU A 123 -48.96 -40.70 11.01
C GLU A 123 -47.89 -40.52 9.94
N HIS A 124 -48.18 -40.93 8.69
CA HIS A 124 -47.23 -40.80 7.58
C HIS A 124 -46.91 -39.32 7.26
N THR A 125 -47.91 -38.44 7.32
CA THR A 125 -47.77 -37.03 6.89
C THR A 125 -47.31 -36.08 8.00
N ALA A 126 -47.03 -36.60 9.20
CA ALA A 126 -46.72 -35.82 10.40
C ALA A 126 -47.77 -34.73 10.71
N ALA A 127 -49.01 -34.96 10.28
CA ALA A 127 -50.10 -34.00 10.23
C ALA A 127 -50.98 -34.08 11.51
N LYS A 128 -50.34 -34.17 12.69
CA LYS A 128 -51.08 -34.31 13.95
C LYS A 128 -51.87 -33.04 14.28
N LEU A 129 -53.16 -33.21 14.58
CA LEU A 129 -54.01 -32.14 15.08
C LEU A 129 -53.68 -31.85 16.54
N ASP A 130 -53.60 -30.58 16.88
CA ASP A 130 -53.42 -30.12 18.26
C ASP A 130 -54.80 -29.82 18.85
N PRO A 131 -55.24 -30.54 19.90
CA PRO A 131 -56.52 -30.29 20.55
C PRO A 131 -56.68 -28.87 21.11
N SER A 132 -55.57 -28.17 21.39
CA SER A 132 -55.58 -26.79 21.88
C SER A 132 -55.73 -25.74 20.78
N ASP A 133 -55.46 -26.11 19.52
CA ASP A 133 -55.54 -25.22 18.36
C ASP A 133 -55.94 -25.99 17.10
N LEU A 134 -57.16 -26.53 17.13
CA LEU A 134 -57.68 -27.40 16.07
C LEU A 134 -57.74 -26.72 14.70
N ARG A 135 -58.03 -25.41 14.66
CA ARG A 135 -58.22 -24.68 13.40
C ARG A 135 -56.90 -24.47 12.67
N ASN A 136 -55.85 -23.99 13.36
CA ASN A 136 -54.54 -23.80 12.74
C ASN A 136 -53.84 -25.14 12.46
N SER A 137 -53.96 -26.11 13.37
CA SER A 137 -53.36 -27.43 13.18
C SER A 137 -54.01 -28.19 12.03
N PHE A 138 -55.33 -28.11 11.85
CA PHE A 138 -56.03 -28.69 10.69
C PHE A 138 -55.55 -28.10 9.37
N LEU A 139 -55.49 -26.78 9.25
CA LEU A 139 -55.03 -26.14 8.01
C LEU A 139 -53.58 -26.54 7.68
N LYS A 140 -52.70 -26.55 8.70
CA LYS A 140 -51.32 -26.99 8.53
C LYS A 140 -51.24 -28.47 8.10
N ALA A 141 -51.99 -29.34 8.77
CA ALA A 141 -52.10 -30.76 8.47
C ALA A 141 -52.56 -30.99 7.03
N ARG A 142 -53.61 -30.29 6.60
CA ARG A 142 -54.16 -30.41 5.24
C ARG A 142 -53.18 -29.95 4.17
N VAL A 143 -52.47 -28.85 4.40
CA VAL A 143 -51.43 -28.36 3.47
C VAL A 143 -50.28 -29.36 3.36
N LEU A 144 -49.83 -29.92 4.47
CA LEU A 144 -48.78 -30.97 4.48
C LEU A 144 -49.24 -32.23 3.74
N HIS A 145 -50.46 -32.71 4.02
CA HIS A 145 -51.04 -33.88 3.37
C HIS A 145 -51.11 -33.69 1.86
N CYS A 146 -51.65 -32.57 1.38
CA CYS A 146 -51.77 -32.32 -0.05
C CYS A 146 -50.41 -32.14 -0.73
N ASN A 147 -49.39 -31.61 -0.04
CA ASN A 147 -48.06 -31.42 -0.63
C ASN A 147 -47.31 -32.74 -0.89
N THR A 148 -47.77 -33.86 -0.33
CA THR A 148 -47.28 -35.20 -0.74
C THR A 148 -47.65 -35.54 -2.19
N THR A 149 -48.73 -34.93 -2.70
CA THR A 149 -49.28 -35.19 -4.04
C THR A 149 -49.10 -33.99 -4.98
N VAL A 150 -49.22 -32.76 -4.45
CA VAL A 150 -49.09 -31.52 -5.21
C VAL A 150 -47.74 -30.87 -4.93
N GLU A 151 -46.95 -30.72 -5.99
CA GLU A 151 -45.58 -30.21 -5.85
C GLU A 151 -45.51 -28.73 -5.44
N ASP A 152 -46.48 -27.90 -5.84
CA ASP A 152 -46.52 -26.47 -5.51
C ASP A 152 -46.85 -26.23 -4.03
N PRO A 153 -45.91 -25.73 -3.20
CA PRO A 153 -46.19 -25.44 -1.80
C PRO A 153 -47.26 -24.35 -1.60
N LEU A 154 -47.52 -23.53 -2.63
CA LEU A 154 -48.52 -22.46 -2.62
C LEU A 154 -49.88 -22.89 -3.14
N PHE A 155 -50.13 -24.19 -3.36
CA PHE A 155 -51.41 -24.68 -3.88
C PHE A 155 -52.62 -24.17 -3.08
N TYR A 156 -52.55 -24.17 -1.74
CA TYR A 156 -53.62 -23.69 -0.85
C TYR A 156 -53.64 -22.16 -0.62
N LYS A 157 -52.81 -21.39 -1.36
CA LYS A 157 -52.79 -19.92 -1.31
C LYS A 157 -54.12 -19.23 -1.53
N PRO A 158 -55.01 -19.70 -2.43
CA PRO A 158 -56.34 -19.13 -2.57
C PRO A 158 -57.12 -19.16 -1.25
N LEU A 159 -57.07 -20.24 -0.48
CA LEU A 159 -57.81 -20.40 0.77
C LEU A 159 -57.30 -19.46 1.85
N TRP A 160 -56.00 -19.50 2.15
CA TRP A 160 -55.47 -18.72 3.29
C TRP A 160 -55.39 -17.22 3.04
N LYS A 161 -55.52 -16.75 1.80
CA LYS A 161 -55.69 -15.32 1.50
C LYS A 161 -56.98 -14.72 2.06
N PHE A 162 -58.02 -15.53 2.26
CA PHE A 162 -59.29 -15.09 2.81
C PHE A 162 -59.38 -15.25 4.33
N LEU A 163 -58.38 -15.85 4.95
CA LEU A 163 -58.33 -16.03 6.40
C LEU A 163 -57.87 -14.74 7.08
N ASN A 164 -58.52 -14.38 8.19
CA ASN A 164 -58.17 -13.20 8.96
C ASN A 164 -56.79 -13.36 9.64
N THR A 165 -55.90 -12.39 9.48
CA THR A 165 -54.53 -12.46 9.99
C THR A 165 -54.44 -12.48 11.52
N THR A 166 -55.42 -11.90 12.23
CA THR A 166 -55.45 -11.91 13.71
C THR A 166 -55.77 -13.30 14.27
N ASP A 167 -56.70 -13.99 13.63
CA ASP A 167 -57.25 -15.25 14.15
C ASP A 167 -56.35 -16.44 13.81
N PHE A 168 -55.51 -16.28 12.77
CA PHE A 168 -54.59 -17.30 12.26
C PHE A 168 -53.12 -16.89 12.37
N LYS A 169 -52.74 -16.21 13.45
CA LYS A 169 -51.38 -15.65 13.59
C LYS A 169 -50.29 -16.73 13.49
N ALA A 170 -50.45 -17.86 14.18
CA ALA A 170 -49.48 -18.95 14.18
C ALA A 170 -49.35 -19.60 12.80
N PHE A 171 -50.48 -19.90 12.15
CA PHE A 171 -50.49 -20.44 10.80
C PHE A 171 -49.88 -19.47 9.78
N ASN A 172 -50.22 -18.18 9.82
CA ASN A 172 -49.66 -17.18 8.92
C ASN A 172 -48.15 -16.95 9.13
N SER A 173 -47.68 -17.09 10.37
CA SER A 173 -46.25 -17.09 10.69
C SER A 173 -45.55 -18.28 10.03
N TRP A 174 -46.12 -19.49 10.15
CA TRP A 174 -45.60 -20.69 9.47
C TRP A 174 -45.62 -20.56 7.95
N ILE A 175 -46.71 -20.05 7.36
CA ILE A 175 -46.78 -19.78 5.91
C ILE A 175 -45.66 -18.82 5.49
N SER A 176 -45.42 -17.76 6.26
CA SER A 176 -44.46 -16.73 5.90
C SER A 176 -43.01 -17.12 6.16
N GLY A 177 -42.73 -17.99 7.13
CA GLY A 177 -41.39 -18.46 7.46
C GLY A 177 -40.98 -19.82 6.88
N ILE A 178 -41.93 -20.65 6.45
CA ILE A 178 -41.66 -21.99 5.92
C ILE A 178 -42.14 -22.10 4.47
N VAL A 179 -43.44 -21.96 4.24
CA VAL A 179 -44.05 -22.28 2.94
C VAL A 179 -43.64 -21.30 1.84
N LYS A 180 -43.67 -19.99 2.11
CA LYS A 180 -43.26 -18.96 1.13
C LYS A 180 -41.76 -19.01 0.82
N PRO A 181 -40.84 -19.10 1.81
CA PRO A 181 -39.42 -19.31 1.55
C PRO A 181 -39.13 -20.54 0.70
N LEU A 182 -39.75 -21.68 1.04
CA LEU A 182 -39.60 -22.91 0.28
C LEU A 182 -40.12 -22.74 -1.16
N ALA A 183 -41.31 -22.16 -1.35
CA ALA A 183 -41.86 -21.95 -2.69
C ALA A 183 -40.97 -21.04 -3.55
N HIS A 184 -40.39 -19.99 -2.95
CA HIS A 184 -39.44 -19.12 -3.64
C HIS A 184 -38.17 -19.88 -4.03
N PHE A 185 -37.58 -20.62 -3.09
CA PHE A 185 -36.41 -21.47 -3.32
C PHE A 185 -36.66 -22.51 -4.42
N SER A 186 -37.76 -23.28 -4.32
CA SER A 186 -38.12 -24.32 -5.27
C SER A 186 -38.29 -23.78 -6.69
N LYS A 187 -38.95 -22.62 -6.83
CA LYS A 187 -39.13 -21.95 -8.12
C LYS A 187 -37.81 -21.45 -8.70
N ARG A 188 -36.93 -20.87 -7.87
CA ARG A 188 -35.64 -20.33 -8.30
C ARG A 188 -34.67 -21.44 -8.70
N CYS A 189 -34.59 -22.49 -7.92
CA CYS A 189 -33.66 -23.61 -8.12
C CYS A 189 -34.21 -24.70 -9.04
N ASN A 190 -35.49 -24.63 -9.43
CA ASN A 190 -36.22 -25.69 -10.12
C ASN A 190 -36.07 -27.06 -9.44
N LYS A 191 -36.22 -27.06 -8.10
CA LYS A 191 -36.09 -28.27 -7.25
C LYS A 191 -37.36 -28.45 -6.44
N PHE A 192 -37.91 -29.66 -6.49
CA PHE A 192 -38.98 -30.07 -5.60
C PHE A 192 -38.39 -30.51 -4.25
N LEU A 193 -38.93 -29.95 -3.18
CA LEU A 193 -38.66 -30.35 -1.81
C LEU A 193 -39.99 -30.25 -1.06
N SER A 194 -40.37 -31.30 -0.35
CA SER A 194 -41.62 -31.29 0.39
C SER A 194 -41.55 -30.30 1.56
N ILE A 195 -42.69 -29.70 1.91
CA ILE A 195 -42.81 -28.83 3.09
C ILE A 195 -42.43 -29.61 4.36
N GLY A 196 -42.79 -30.90 4.41
CA GLY A 196 -42.48 -31.81 5.51
C GLY A 196 -40.97 -31.98 5.72
N ASP A 197 -40.22 -32.25 4.65
CA ASP A 197 -38.76 -32.42 4.72
C ASP A 197 -38.06 -31.09 5.05
N PHE A 198 -38.52 -29.99 4.47
CA PHE A 198 -37.95 -28.67 4.70
C PHE A 198 -38.14 -28.19 6.15
N GLN A 199 -39.31 -28.43 6.77
CA GLN A 199 -39.56 -27.99 8.15
C GLN A 199 -38.83 -28.84 9.20
N THR A 200 -38.61 -30.14 8.90
CA THR A 200 -37.95 -31.12 9.79
C THR A 200 -36.43 -31.09 9.67
N SER A 201 -35.90 -30.64 8.54
CA SER A 201 -34.47 -30.38 8.36
C SER A 201 -33.94 -29.41 9.41
N SER A 202 -32.67 -29.59 9.80
CA SER A 202 -32.00 -28.66 10.71
C SER A 202 -31.82 -27.28 10.07
N THR A 203 -31.82 -26.22 10.89
CA THR A 203 -31.61 -24.84 10.41
C THR A 203 -30.35 -24.74 9.56
N SER A 204 -29.24 -25.34 10.02
CA SER A 204 -27.96 -25.32 9.31
C SER A 204 -28.04 -25.93 7.91
N GLN A 205 -28.70 -27.08 7.76
CA GLN A 205 -28.87 -27.74 6.45
C GLN A 205 -29.70 -26.90 5.49
N VAL A 206 -30.78 -26.27 5.98
CA VAL A 206 -31.62 -25.40 5.17
C VAL A 206 -30.85 -24.15 4.72
N LEU A 207 -30.12 -23.52 5.63
CA LEU A 207 -29.30 -22.35 5.32
C LEU A 207 -28.17 -22.69 4.35
N GLU A 208 -27.52 -23.85 4.51
CA GLU A 208 -26.47 -24.32 3.59
C GLU A 208 -27.05 -24.60 2.19
N MET A 209 -28.24 -25.18 2.11
CA MET A 209 -28.95 -25.40 0.85
C MET A 209 -29.30 -24.08 0.15
N MET A 210 -29.82 -23.10 0.89
CA MET A 210 -30.10 -21.76 0.37
C MET A 210 -28.82 -21.05 -0.07
N TRP A 211 -27.78 -21.06 0.76
CA TRP A 211 -26.52 -20.37 0.51
C TRP A 211 -25.75 -20.94 -0.69
N SER A 212 -25.59 -22.27 -0.75
CA SER A 212 -24.89 -22.95 -1.84
C SER A 212 -25.53 -22.69 -3.22
N SER A 213 -26.83 -22.42 -3.25
CA SER A 213 -27.55 -22.09 -4.49
C SER A 213 -27.25 -20.68 -5.03
N VAL A 214 -26.63 -19.80 -4.23
CA VAL A 214 -26.38 -18.39 -4.60
C VAL A 214 -24.92 -18.00 -4.54
N ALA A 215 -24.07 -18.76 -3.84
CA ALA A 215 -22.65 -18.44 -3.62
C ALA A 215 -21.84 -18.15 -4.92
N SER A 216 -22.32 -18.56 -6.09
CA SER A 216 -21.71 -18.32 -7.41
C SER A 216 -22.44 -17.31 -8.32
N HIS A 217 -23.53 -16.69 -7.88
CA HIS A 217 -24.44 -15.89 -8.73
C HIS A 217 -24.32 -14.36 -8.50
N GLU A 218 -25.05 -13.56 -9.28
CA GLU A 218 -25.03 -12.10 -9.19
C GLU A 218 -25.64 -11.58 -7.87
N VAL A 219 -25.19 -10.41 -7.41
CA VAL A 219 -25.61 -9.77 -6.14
C VAL A 219 -27.13 -9.54 -6.04
N LYS A 220 -27.80 -9.31 -7.17
CA LYS A 220 -29.26 -9.09 -7.21
C LYS A 220 -30.04 -10.34 -6.80
N ASP A 221 -29.59 -11.51 -7.22
CA ASP A 221 -30.22 -12.78 -6.88
C ASP A 221 -30.08 -13.04 -5.38
N PHE A 222 -28.92 -12.69 -4.81
CA PHE A 222 -28.70 -12.81 -3.38
C PHE A 222 -29.59 -11.93 -2.52
N ARG A 223 -29.82 -10.67 -2.91
CA ARG A 223 -30.74 -9.79 -2.16
C ARG A 223 -32.15 -10.37 -2.10
N ALA A 224 -32.63 -10.95 -3.21
CA ALA A 224 -33.91 -11.62 -3.24
C ALA A 224 -33.94 -12.85 -2.31
N VAL A 225 -32.88 -13.66 -2.31
CA VAL A 225 -32.76 -14.81 -1.38
C VAL A 225 -32.71 -14.36 0.08
N LEU A 226 -31.97 -13.30 0.39
CA LEU A 226 -31.88 -12.76 1.73
C LEU A 226 -33.26 -12.31 2.24
N THR A 227 -33.98 -11.54 1.42
CA THR A 227 -35.28 -10.93 1.78
C THR A 227 -36.44 -11.93 1.81
N TYR A 228 -36.48 -12.88 0.86
CA TYR A 228 -37.65 -13.75 0.67
C TYR A 228 -37.44 -15.19 1.14
N GLU A 229 -36.20 -15.63 1.37
CA GLU A 229 -35.88 -16.99 1.81
C GLU A 229 -35.27 -17.01 3.22
N ILE A 230 -34.09 -16.40 3.39
CA ILE A 230 -33.28 -16.52 4.62
C ILE A 230 -33.91 -15.75 5.78
N GLU A 231 -34.21 -14.47 5.59
CA GLU A 231 -34.76 -13.62 6.66
C GLU A 231 -36.10 -14.17 7.21
N PRO A 232 -37.11 -14.48 6.38
CA PRO A 232 -38.38 -14.99 6.91
C PRO A 232 -38.22 -16.34 7.61
N TYR A 233 -37.32 -17.20 7.12
CA TYR A 233 -37.03 -18.49 7.74
C TYR A 233 -36.37 -18.34 9.11
N LEU A 234 -35.36 -17.46 9.22
CA LEU A 234 -34.69 -17.15 10.49
C LEU A 234 -35.63 -16.50 11.49
N ASN A 235 -36.45 -15.55 11.05
CA ASN A 235 -37.44 -14.89 11.92
C ASN A 235 -38.46 -15.90 12.48
N TYR A 236 -38.78 -16.96 11.74
CA TYR A 236 -39.68 -18.02 12.20
C TYR A 236 -39.00 -19.05 13.12
N LYS A 237 -37.78 -19.50 12.79
CA LYS A 237 -37.04 -20.51 13.58
C LYS A 237 -36.36 -19.92 14.83
N GLY A 238 -35.99 -18.63 14.79
CA GLY A 238 -35.28 -17.94 15.87
C GLY A 238 -33.82 -18.37 16.07
N ASP A 239 -33.23 -19.10 15.11
CA ASP A 239 -31.90 -19.69 15.21
C ASP A 239 -30.86 -18.90 14.39
N TYR A 240 -30.50 -17.73 14.90
CA TYR A 240 -29.51 -16.84 14.28
C TYR A 240 -28.07 -17.33 14.46
N ASP A 241 -27.80 -18.21 15.43
CA ASP A 241 -26.47 -18.80 15.63
C ASP A 241 -26.08 -19.69 14.44
N SER A 242 -27.02 -20.49 13.95
CA SER A 242 -26.83 -21.27 12.71
C SER A 242 -26.53 -20.37 11.51
N PHE A 243 -27.16 -19.20 11.40
CA PHE A 243 -26.85 -18.22 10.36
C PHE A 243 -25.42 -17.67 10.45
N LEU A 244 -24.97 -17.29 11.66
CA LEU A 244 -23.62 -16.78 11.86
C LEU A 244 -22.56 -17.86 11.58
N ASN A 245 -22.85 -19.12 11.87
CA ASN A 245 -21.91 -20.21 11.68
C ASN A 245 -21.86 -20.69 10.23
N VAL A 246 -23.02 -20.84 9.57
CA VAL A 246 -23.11 -21.40 8.21
C VAL A 246 -22.88 -20.35 7.14
N ILE A 247 -23.35 -19.11 7.33
CA ILE A 247 -23.31 -18.06 6.31
C ILE A 247 -22.30 -16.98 6.67
N LEU A 248 -22.50 -16.25 7.78
CA LEU A 248 -21.67 -15.09 8.14
C LEU A 248 -20.37 -15.46 8.87
N ASN A 249 -19.43 -16.04 8.14
CA ASN A 249 -18.12 -16.43 8.65
C ASN A 249 -16.98 -16.02 7.70
N ALA A 250 -15.74 -16.07 8.20
CA ALA A 250 -14.56 -15.66 7.45
C ALA A 250 -14.24 -16.57 6.24
N GLN A 251 -14.75 -17.81 6.21
CA GLN A 251 -14.53 -18.73 5.09
C GLN A 251 -15.42 -18.39 3.90
N ASN A 252 -16.69 -18.03 4.16
CA ASN A 252 -17.63 -17.61 3.13
C ASN A 252 -17.42 -16.17 2.65
N PHE A 253 -16.77 -15.35 3.46
CA PHE A 253 -16.47 -13.95 3.15
C PHE A 253 -14.96 -13.66 3.16
N PRO A 254 -14.18 -14.24 2.22
CA PRO A 254 -12.75 -13.95 2.06
C PRO A 254 -12.46 -12.53 1.56
N LEU A 255 -13.46 -11.84 1.00
CA LEU A 255 -13.38 -10.46 0.48
C LEU A 255 -12.33 -10.30 -0.65
N ASP A 256 -12.03 -11.38 -1.34
CA ASP A 256 -11.02 -11.49 -2.42
C ASP A 256 -11.59 -11.20 -3.81
N THR A 257 -12.92 -11.14 -3.94
CA THR A 257 -13.63 -10.81 -5.17
C THR A 257 -14.66 -9.71 -4.94
N LEU A 258 -14.90 -8.88 -5.95
CA LEU A 258 -15.89 -7.79 -5.87
C LEU A 258 -17.31 -8.32 -5.61
N SER A 259 -17.66 -9.48 -6.17
CA SER A 259 -18.95 -10.12 -5.91
C SER A 259 -19.07 -10.50 -4.44
N ASN A 260 -18.08 -11.19 -3.88
CA ASN A 260 -18.08 -11.60 -2.48
C ASN A 260 -18.14 -10.39 -1.52
N TYR A 261 -17.38 -9.33 -1.80
CA TYR A 261 -17.44 -8.11 -1.02
C TYR A 261 -18.82 -7.43 -1.07
N ASN A 262 -19.45 -7.36 -2.25
CA ASN A 262 -20.78 -6.79 -2.38
C ASN A 262 -21.85 -7.62 -1.66
N LEU A 263 -21.71 -8.94 -1.63
CA LEU A 263 -22.56 -9.83 -0.84
C LEU A 263 -22.39 -9.55 0.66
N TYR A 264 -21.14 -9.49 1.14
CA TYR A 264 -20.83 -9.14 2.53
C TYR A 264 -21.44 -7.79 2.92
N LYS A 265 -21.29 -6.79 2.06
CA LYS A 265 -21.84 -5.44 2.25
C LYS A 265 -23.37 -5.44 2.31
N ALA A 266 -24.03 -6.19 1.42
CA ALA A 266 -25.49 -6.34 1.44
C ALA A 266 -25.97 -7.00 2.74
N VAL A 267 -25.36 -8.13 3.15
CA VAL A 267 -25.69 -8.79 4.42
C VAL A 267 -25.53 -7.82 5.59
N THR A 268 -24.39 -7.13 5.65
CA THR A 268 -24.05 -6.24 6.77
C THR A 268 -25.03 -5.07 6.90
N LEU A 269 -25.32 -4.39 5.79
CA LEU A 269 -26.13 -3.17 5.81
C LEU A 269 -27.64 -3.44 5.84
N GLU A 270 -28.11 -4.54 5.25
CA GLU A 270 -29.54 -4.83 5.11
C GLU A 270 -30.07 -5.66 6.30
N MET A 271 -29.27 -6.58 6.86
CA MET A 271 -29.75 -7.44 7.96
C MET A 271 -29.70 -6.80 9.33
N ALA A 272 -28.83 -5.81 9.54
CA ALA A 272 -28.68 -5.16 10.84
C ALA A 272 -29.99 -4.52 11.37
N GLY A 273 -30.89 -4.10 10.47
CA GLY A 273 -32.19 -3.51 10.86
C GLY A 273 -33.28 -4.50 11.22
N GLN A 274 -33.09 -5.79 10.94
CA GLN A 274 -34.13 -6.83 11.06
C GLN A 274 -33.91 -7.80 12.23
N MET A 275 -32.74 -7.72 12.90
CA MET A 275 -32.40 -8.60 14.01
C MET A 275 -32.85 -8.03 15.36
N ASP A 276 -33.24 -8.92 16.29
CA ASP A 276 -33.48 -8.57 17.69
C ASP A 276 -32.19 -8.02 18.32
N GLU A 277 -32.31 -7.03 19.22
CA GLU A 277 -31.19 -6.31 19.85
C GLU A 277 -30.19 -7.27 20.51
N ARG A 278 -30.69 -8.37 21.08
CA ARG A 278 -29.86 -9.40 21.72
C ARG A 278 -28.87 -10.08 20.78
N PHE A 279 -29.23 -10.21 19.49
CA PHE A 279 -28.40 -10.85 18.48
C PHE A 279 -27.59 -9.84 17.66
N LEU A 280 -28.04 -8.58 17.62
CA LEU A 280 -27.39 -7.51 16.87
C LEU A 280 -25.92 -7.32 17.29
N THR A 281 -25.62 -7.38 18.59
CA THR A 281 -24.26 -7.31 19.14
C THR A 281 -23.37 -8.44 18.59
N ILE A 282 -23.87 -9.67 18.59
CA ILE A 282 -23.11 -10.85 18.12
C ILE A 282 -22.89 -10.77 16.61
N PHE A 283 -23.92 -10.36 15.86
CA PHE A 283 -23.85 -10.12 14.42
C PHE A 283 -22.80 -9.05 14.08
N GLN A 284 -22.87 -7.88 14.72
CA GLN A 284 -21.94 -6.77 14.49
C GLN A 284 -20.50 -7.15 14.84
N LYS A 285 -20.29 -7.90 15.93
CA LYS A 285 -18.98 -8.44 16.28
C LYS A 285 -18.44 -9.38 15.20
N ARG A 286 -19.30 -10.23 14.62
CA ARG A 286 -18.90 -11.14 13.54
C ARG A 286 -18.58 -10.39 12.24
N VAL A 287 -19.38 -9.39 11.88
CA VAL A 287 -19.10 -8.46 10.77
C VAL A 287 -17.71 -7.85 10.97
N LEU A 288 -17.43 -7.32 12.16
CA LEU A 288 -16.15 -6.70 12.49
C LEU A 288 -14.98 -7.68 12.42
N THR A 289 -15.15 -8.92 12.87
CA THR A 289 -14.12 -9.98 12.77
C THR A 289 -13.76 -10.27 11.32
N ILE A 290 -14.77 -10.42 10.45
CA ILE A 290 -14.54 -10.66 9.03
C ILE A 290 -13.78 -9.48 8.39
N LEU A 291 -14.20 -8.24 8.66
CA LEU A 291 -13.52 -7.06 8.12
C LEU A 291 -12.08 -6.95 8.64
N TYR A 292 -11.86 -7.27 9.92
CA TYR A 292 -10.55 -7.19 10.56
C TYR A 292 -9.57 -8.24 10.00
N ASP A 293 -10.02 -9.48 9.82
CA ASP A 293 -9.16 -10.58 9.35
C ASP A 293 -8.98 -10.58 7.83
N ASN A 294 -10.04 -10.29 7.07
CA ASN A 294 -10.06 -10.45 5.61
C ASN A 294 -10.10 -9.12 4.84
N GLY A 295 -10.28 -7.97 5.50
CA GLY A 295 -10.40 -6.67 4.84
C GLY A 295 -9.19 -6.27 3.99
N GLY A 296 -7.99 -6.80 4.31
CA GLY A 296 -6.79 -6.61 3.49
C GLY A 296 -6.89 -7.17 2.07
N SER A 297 -7.76 -8.17 1.83
CA SER A 297 -8.00 -8.74 0.49
C SER A 297 -8.58 -7.70 -0.48
N LEU A 298 -9.27 -6.67 0.02
CA LEU A 298 -9.89 -5.63 -0.80
C LEU A 298 -8.88 -4.81 -1.62
N VAL A 299 -7.61 -4.80 -1.22
CA VAL A 299 -6.53 -4.12 -1.95
C VAL A 299 -6.31 -4.73 -3.34
N GLN A 300 -6.59 -6.02 -3.49
CA GLN A 300 -6.41 -6.74 -4.76
C GLN A 300 -7.52 -6.40 -5.76
N LEU A 301 -8.61 -5.78 -5.30
CA LEU A 301 -9.76 -5.42 -6.13
C LEU A 301 -9.52 -4.10 -6.84
N GLN A 302 -9.77 -4.08 -8.15
CA GLN A 302 -9.69 -2.86 -8.94
C GLN A 302 -10.84 -1.90 -8.58
N ASN A 303 -10.55 -0.60 -8.54
CA ASN A 303 -11.52 0.49 -8.34
C ASN A 303 -12.23 0.51 -6.97
N VAL A 304 -11.66 -0.12 -5.94
CA VAL A 304 -12.19 -0.06 -4.56
C VAL A 304 -11.37 0.94 -3.74
N ASP A 305 -12.03 1.97 -3.21
CA ASP A 305 -11.42 2.86 -2.21
C ASP A 305 -11.53 2.18 -0.83
N VAL A 306 -10.59 1.28 -0.54
CA VAL A 306 -10.57 0.45 0.69
C VAL A 306 -10.81 1.28 1.96
N PRO A 307 -10.14 2.43 2.19
CA PRO A 307 -10.42 3.32 3.31
C PRO A 307 -11.89 3.74 3.42
N ARG A 308 -12.50 4.17 2.32
CA ARG A 308 -13.90 4.62 2.31
C ARG A 308 -14.86 3.45 2.58
N GLU A 309 -14.58 2.30 2.01
CA GLU A 309 -15.40 1.09 2.20
C GLU A 309 -15.30 0.55 3.62
N HIS A 310 -14.11 0.54 4.22
CA HIS A 310 -13.95 0.22 5.65
C HIS A 310 -14.73 1.20 6.52
N ALA A 311 -14.60 2.51 6.28
CA ALA A 311 -15.31 3.53 7.04
C ALA A 311 -16.85 3.36 6.94
N LEU A 312 -17.36 3.00 5.76
CA LEU A 312 -18.78 2.75 5.56
C LEU A 312 -19.28 1.58 6.44
N ILE A 313 -18.57 0.44 6.42
CA ILE A 313 -18.94 -0.72 7.23
C ILE A 313 -18.81 -0.41 8.72
N LEU A 314 -17.70 0.20 9.14
CA LEU A 314 -17.47 0.57 10.55
C LEU A 314 -18.56 1.52 11.07
N SER A 315 -18.96 2.52 10.27
CA SER A 315 -20.00 3.48 10.65
C SER A 315 -21.40 2.86 10.80
N SER A 316 -21.62 1.66 10.25
CA SER A 316 -22.89 0.93 10.37
C SER A 316 -23.01 0.14 11.68
N ILE A 317 -21.91 -0.05 12.41
CA ILE A 317 -21.85 -0.78 13.67
C ILE A 317 -22.21 0.19 14.81
N LYS A 318 -23.21 -0.19 15.62
CA LYS A 318 -23.68 0.61 16.76
C LYS A 318 -23.06 0.16 18.08
N ASP A 319 -22.57 -1.07 18.13
CA ASP A 319 -21.95 -1.63 19.31
C ASP A 319 -20.58 -0.98 19.57
N GLU A 320 -20.42 -0.40 20.75
CA GLU A 320 -19.14 0.12 21.23
C GLU A 320 -18.19 -1.01 21.66
N SER A 321 -18.69 -2.25 21.79
CA SER A 321 -17.89 -3.42 22.09
C SER A 321 -16.97 -3.72 20.89
N GLY A 322 -15.75 -3.23 21.02
CA GLY A 322 -14.69 -3.38 20.04
C GLY A 322 -14.30 -4.83 19.77
N ILE A 323 -13.32 -5.02 18.87
CA ILE A 323 -12.73 -6.34 18.61
C ILE A 323 -11.35 -6.43 19.25
N HIS A 324 -11.04 -7.56 19.90
CA HIS A 324 -9.72 -7.80 20.51
C HIS A 324 -9.21 -6.65 21.42
N ASN A 325 -10.10 -6.02 22.19
CA ASN A 325 -9.84 -4.83 23.03
C ASN A 325 -9.57 -3.51 22.27
N ILE A 326 -9.89 -3.45 20.98
CA ILE A 326 -9.75 -2.25 20.13
C ILE A 326 -11.14 -1.68 19.90
N ASN A 327 -11.38 -0.45 20.37
CA ASN A 327 -12.67 0.22 20.18
C ASN A 327 -12.90 0.65 18.72
N LEU A 328 -14.16 0.89 18.37
CA LEU A 328 -14.56 1.27 17.02
C LEU A 328 -13.90 2.57 16.55
N VAL A 329 -13.76 3.56 17.44
CA VAL A 329 -13.10 4.84 17.16
C VAL A 329 -11.66 4.66 16.68
N THR A 330 -10.93 3.72 17.29
CA THR A 330 -9.55 3.39 16.90
C THR A 330 -9.52 2.75 15.51
N LEU A 331 -10.44 1.82 15.22
CA LEU A 331 -10.54 1.18 13.91
C LEU A 331 -10.92 2.16 12.80
N GLU A 332 -11.79 3.13 13.10
CA GLU A 332 -12.08 4.24 12.16
C GLU A 332 -10.85 5.11 11.92
N ALA A 333 -10.08 5.41 12.96
CA ALA A 333 -8.82 6.15 12.82
C ALA A 333 -7.80 5.37 11.95
N TYR A 334 -7.74 4.05 12.10
CA TYR A 334 -6.92 3.19 11.23
C TYR A 334 -7.36 3.29 9.78
N SER A 335 -8.67 3.14 9.51
CA SER A 335 -9.25 3.27 8.18
C SER A 335 -8.91 4.61 7.52
N ARG A 336 -9.02 5.72 8.24
CA ARG A 336 -8.65 7.07 7.73
C ARG A 336 -7.14 7.18 7.43
N SER A 337 -6.31 6.49 8.19
CA SER A 337 -4.84 6.55 8.10
C SER A 337 -4.24 5.63 7.04
N MET A 338 -5.00 4.67 6.50
CA MET A 338 -4.52 3.65 5.57
C MET A 338 -3.74 4.22 4.37
N LYS A 339 -4.26 5.29 3.72
CA LYS A 339 -3.60 5.91 2.56
C LYS A 339 -2.25 6.54 2.93
N ALA A 340 -2.15 7.12 4.12
CA ALA A 340 -0.91 7.71 4.60
C ALA A 340 0.12 6.62 4.94
N LEU A 341 -0.32 5.58 5.64
CA LEU A 341 0.53 4.46 6.06
C LEU A 341 0.94 3.53 4.91
N GLN A 342 0.20 3.52 3.80
CA GLN A 342 0.26 2.49 2.75
C GLN A 342 0.02 1.07 3.29
N ILE A 343 -0.75 0.98 4.38
CA ILE A 343 -1.20 -0.26 4.98
C ILE A 343 -2.72 -0.26 4.90
N PHE A 344 -3.30 -1.19 4.15
CA PHE A 344 -4.74 -1.23 3.87
C PHE A 344 -5.46 -2.36 4.63
N ASN A 345 -4.80 -2.89 5.66
CA ASN A 345 -5.32 -3.95 6.50
C ASN A 345 -5.36 -3.47 7.95
N LEU A 346 -6.53 -3.54 8.60
CA LEU A 346 -6.72 -3.11 10.00
C LEU A 346 -5.82 -3.91 10.96
N LYS A 347 -5.63 -5.21 10.68
CA LYS A 347 -4.82 -6.11 11.49
C LYS A 347 -3.33 -5.75 11.46
N ASP A 348 -2.82 -5.34 10.31
CA ASP A 348 -1.42 -4.94 10.15
C ASP A 348 -1.16 -3.57 10.80
N ILE A 349 -2.14 -2.67 10.78
CA ILE A 349 -2.05 -1.39 11.51
C ILE A 349 -2.04 -1.63 13.02
N GLU A 350 -2.89 -2.54 13.53
CA GLU A 350 -2.85 -2.91 14.96
C GLU A 350 -1.52 -3.58 15.33
N LYS A 351 -0.99 -4.42 14.45
CA LYS A 351 0.33 -5.03 14.66
C LYS A 351 1.42 -3.96 14.76
N LEU A 352 1.39 -2.95 13.89
CA LEU A 352 2.30 -1.80 13.94
C LEU A 352 2.18 -1.03 15.26
N ARG A 353 0.95 -0.78 15.73
CA ARG A 353 0.70 -0.13 17.02
C ARG A 353 1.31 -0.89 18.20
N ASN A 354 1.26 -2.21 18.17
CA ASN A 354 1.81 -3.05 19.24
C ASN A 354 3.32 -3.34 19.08
N ASP A 355 3.90 -3.05 17.92
CA ASP A 355 5.31 -3.29 17.60
C ASP A 355 6.27 -2.44 18.44
N THR A 356 7.57 -2.75 18.41
CA THR A 356 8.61 -2.04 19.14
C THR A 356 8.73 -0.56 18.71
N GLU A 357 9.28 0.27 19.58
CA GLU A 357 9.57 1.68 19.28
C GLU A 357 10.46 1.83 18.03
N LEU A 358 11.47 0.95 17.88
CA LEU A 358 12.36 0.94 16.72
C LEU A 358 11.60 0.67 15.42
N SER A 359 10.70 -0.32 15.42
CA SER A 359 9.85 -0.64 14.27
C SER A 359 8.95 0.54 13.92
N GLN A 360 8.26 1.11 14.92
CA GLN A 360 7.40 2.28 14.71
C GLN A 360 8.17 3.46 14.12
N ARG A 361 9.38 3.73 14.62
CA ARG A 361 10.27 4.78 14.08
C ARG A 361 10.63 4.53 12.61
N SER A 362 10.97 3.30 12.25
CA SER A 362 11.29 2.92 10.87
C SER A 362 10.09 3.09 9.92
N TYR A 363 8.92 2.60 10.33
CA TYR A 363 7.68 2.75 9.56
C TYR A 363 7.26 4.22 9.43
N PHE A 364 7.35 5.00 10.52
CA PHE A 364 7.04 6.43 10.49
C PHE A 364 7.97 7.21 9.55
N SER A 365 9.29 6.93 9.57
CA SER A 365 10.23 7.54 8.63
C SER A 365 9.91 7.17 7.17
N THR A 366 9.52 5.92 6.92
CA THR A 366 9.13 5.47 5.58
C THR A 366 7.85 6.15 5.12
N MET A 367 6.85 6.26 6.00
CA MET A 367 5.61 7.00 5.75
C MET A 367 5.90 8.46 5.38
N CYS A 368 6.78 9.13 6.14
CA CYS A 368 7.17 10.51 5.85
C CYS A 368 7.77 10.66 4.46
N LYS A 369 8.71 9.79 4.08
CA LYS A 369 9.34 9.82 2.76
C LYS A 369 8.33 9.60 1.63
N LEU A 370 7.40 8.66 1.79
CA LEU A 370 6.37 8.37 0.79
C LEU A 370 5.40 9.54 0.62
N LEU A 371 4.94 10.15 1.72
CA LEU A 371 4.07 11.32 1.66
C LEU A 371 4.74 12.50 0.95
N LEU A 372 6.02 12.73 1.19
CA LEU A 372 6.80 13.78 0.53
C LEU A 372 7.10 13.50 -0.95
N GLN A 373 7.16 12.23 -1.35
CA GLN A 373 7.45 11.85 -2.73
C GLN A 373 6.23 11.92 -3.66
N TYR A 374 5.05 11.55 -3.14
CA TYR A 374 3.83 11.40 -3.95
C TYR A 374 2.73 12.43 -3.63
N GLY A 375 2.84 13.14 -2.51
CA GLY A 375 1.86 14.15 -2.10
C GLY A 375 2.16 15.53 -2.66
N SER A 376 1.14 16.40 -2.67
CA SER A 376 1.40 17.83 -2.82
C SER A 376 2.12 18.36 -1.56
N PRO A 377 3.05 19.33 -1.69
CA PRO A 377 3.89 19.79 -0.57
C PRO A 377 3.11 20.17 0.69
N ASN A 378 2.00 20.92 0.52
CA ASN A 378 1.19 21.42 1.62
C ASN A 378 0.30 20.34 2.24
N GLU A 379 -0.34 19.49 1.42
CA GLU A 379 -1.15 18.38 1.95
C GLU A 379 -0.28 17.33 2.65
N ALA A 380 0.95 17.14 2.20
CA ALA A 380 1.92 16.26 2.86
C ALA A 380 2.24 16.79 4.26
N LEU A 381 2.48 18.10 4.40
CA LEU A 381 2.76 18.72 5.70
C LEU A 381 1.56 18.63 6.65
N GLU A 382 0.35 18.98 6.20
CA GLU A 382 -0.87 18.86 7.00
C GLU A 382 -1.10 17.43 7.50
N LYS A 383 -0.88 16.43 6.63
CA LYS A 383 -0.96 15.02 7.01
C LYS A 383 0.10 14.66 8.03
N LEU A 384 1.35 15.08 7.85
CA LEU A 384 2.42 14.80 8.81
C LEU A 384 2.13 15.43 10.19
N GLU A 385 1.65 16.66 10.20
CA GLU A 385 1.24 17.36 11.42
C GLU A 385 0.10 16.65 12.13
N SER A 386 -0.84 16.03 11.40
CA SER A 386 -1.91 15.23 12.02
C SER A 386 -1.41 14.00 12.81
N PHE A 387 -0.17 13.53 12.56
CA PHE A 387 0.45 12.44 13.31
C PHE A 387 1.30 12.89 14.52
N LEU A 388 1.52 14.20 14.69
CA LEU A 388 2.32 14.77 15.80
C LEU A 388 1.67 14.68 17.19
N PRO A 389 0.35 14.92 17.37
CA PRO A 389 -0.32 14.68 18.64
C PRO A 389 -0.16 13.22 19.10
N GLU A 390 -0.65 12.89 20.30
CA GLU A 390 -0.75 11.49 20.77
C GLU A 390 -1.60 10.66 19.78
N ASN A 391 -0.93 10.14 18.75
CA ASN A 391 -1.56 9.40 17.68
C ASN A 391 -1.73 7.95 18.14
N MET A 392 -2.94 7.43 17.94
CA MET A 392 -3.33 6.09 18.38
C MET A 392 -2.49 4.98 17.72
N ILE A 393 -1.86 5.24 16.58
CA ILE A 393 -1.04 4.28 15.80
C ILE A 393 0.41 4.28 16.28
N TYR A 394 1.07 5.45 16.27
CA TYR A 394 2.46 5.60 16.70
C TYR A 394 2.56 6.01 18.17
N CYS A 395 1.98 5.19 19.04
CA CYS A 395 1.82 5.50 20.45
C CYS A 395 3.11 5.34 21.29
N LYS A 396 4.14 4.68 20.76
CA LYS A 396 5.44 4.51 21.46
C LYS A 396 6.46 5.59 21.10
N LEU A 397 6.15 6.45 20.14
CA LEU A 397 7.00 7.59 19.76
C LEU A 397 6.48 8.86 20.43
N ASP A 398 7.35 9.55 21.17
CA ASP A 398 7.03 10.87 21.68
C ASP A 398 6.99 11.91 20.54
N THR A 399 6.34 13.05 20.79
CA THR A 399 6.20 14.12 19.79
C THR A 399 7.56 14.63 19.30
N LYS A 400 8.54 14.75 20.20
CA LYS A 400 9.89 15.21 19.86
C LYS A 400 10.63 14.27 18.90
N THR A 401 10.49 12.95 19.08
CA THR A 401 11.08 11.97 18.15
C THR A 401 10.40 12.01 16.79
N LYS A 402 9.06 12.16 16.74
CA LYS A 402 8.31 12.30 15.48
C LYS A 402 8.73 13.56 14.71
N GLU A 403 8.83 14.68 15.42
CA GLU A 403 9.33 15.96 14.91
C GLU A 403 10.72 15.81 14.27
N LEU A 404 11.66 15.18 14.97
CA LEU A 404 13.00 14.94 14.47
C LEU A 404 13.00 14.04 13.21
N ILE A 405 12.15 13.00 13.17
CA ILE A 405 12.03 12.13 11.99
C ILE A 405 11.47 12.90 10.78
N ILE A 406 10.49 13.79 10.99
CA ILE A 406 9.93 14.64 9.93
C ILE A 406 11.03 15.57 9.40
N VAL A 407 11.77 16.24 10.28
CA VAL A 407 12.92 17.09 9.93
C VAL A 407 13.97 16.32 9.12
N GLU A 408 14.39 15.14 9.59
CA GLU A 408 15.36 14.30 8.87
C GLU A 408 14.83 13.88 7.48
N SER A 409 13.52 13.63 7.36
CA SER A 409 12.89 13.25 6.09
C SER A 409 12.79 14.43 5.11
N LEU A 410 12.52 15.64 5.61
CA LEU A 410 12.51 16.88 4.83
C LEU A 410 13.92 17.24 4.36
N LEU A 411 14.93 17.12 5.23
CA LEU A 411 16.33 17.30 4.88
C LEU A 411 16.81 16.29 3.84
N ALA A 412 16.45 15.01 3.99
CA ALA A 412 16.81 13.95 3.05
C ALA A 412 16.21 14.16 1.66
N SER A 413 14.99 14.71 1.58
CA SER A 413 14.29 14.99 0.33
C SER A 413 14.67 16.33 -0.31
N GLY A 414 15.45 17.18 0.38
CA GLY A 414 15.85 18.50 -0.12
C GLY A 414 14.71 19.52 -0.14
N ASN A 415 13.61 19.27 0.56
CA ASN A 415 12.44 20.14 0.63
C ASN A 415 12.64 21.25 1.69
N PHE A 416 13.57 22.16 1.45
CA PHE A 416 13.97 23.19 2.42
C PHE A 416 12.89 24.23 2.70
N ASP A 417 12.02 24.52 1.73
CA ASP A 417 10.90 25.47 1.93
C ASP A 417 9.90 24.92 2.95
N LEU A 418 9.52 23.64 2.81
CA LEU A 418 8.66 22.96 3.79
C LEU A 418 9.34 22.81 5.14
N LEU A 419 10.66 22.58 5.16
CA LEU A 419 11.42 22.52 6.41
C LEU A 419 11.32 23.85 7.18
N GLN A 420 11.47 25.00 6.51
CA GLN A 420 11.33 26.30 7.15
C GLN A 420 9.92 26.55 7.67
N GLN A 421 8.89 26.16 6.91
CA GLN A 421 7.50 26.25 7.34
C GLN A 421 7.25 25.39 8.59
N PHE A 422 7.70 24.13 8.57
CA PHE A 422 7.56 23.20 9.69
C PHE A 422 8.27 23.68 10.95
N ILE A 423 9.51 24.17 10.84
CA ILE A 423 10.28 24.69 11.98
C ILE A 423 9.60 25.93 12.57
N SER A 424 9.07 26.81 11.72
CA SER A 424 8.37 28.02 12.18
C SER A 424 7.09 27.70 12.95
N GLY A 425 6.38 26.63 12.56
CA GLY A 425 5.18 26.15 13.24
C GLY A 425 5.45 25.35 14.52
N SER A 426 6.53 24.56 14.56
CA SER A 426 6.85 23.64 15.67
C SER A 426 7.80 24.22 16.73
N GLY A 427 8.56 25.27 16.40
CA GLY A 427 9.54 25.88 17.32
C GLY A 427 10.77 25.01 17.60
N ILE A 428 11.02 23.99 16.78
CA ILE A 428 12.18 23.09 16.93
C ILE A 428 13.47 23.84 16.64
N ASN A 429 14.46 23.69 17.51
CA ASN A 429 15.82 24.14 17.23
C ASN A 429 16.61 23.00 16.56
N LEU A 430 17.08 23.22 15.33
CA LEU A 430 17.90 22.26 14.61
C LEU A 430 19.30 22.18 15.20
N GLU A 431 19.75 20.98 15.56
CA GLU A 431 21.13 20.79 15.98
C GLU A 431 22.10 20.87 14.79
N ASP A 432 23.23 21.57 14.98
CA ASP A 432 24.29 21.70 13.97
C ASP A 432 24.77 20.32 13.48
N THR A 433 24.83 19.32 14.37
CA THR A 433 25.28 17.95 14.08
C THR A 433 24.43 17.26 13.01
N VAL A 434 23.11 17.44 13.05
CA VAL A 434 22.17 16.86 12.09
C VAL A 434 22.35 17.54 10.74
N LEU A 435 22.42 18.86 10.71
CA LEU A 435 22.66 19.62 9.48
C LEU A 435 24.00 19.26 8.82
N LEU A 436 25.08 19.16 9.61
CA LEU A 436 26.40 18.76 9.11
C LEU A 436 26.41 17.35 8.53
N LYS A 437 25.68 16.40 9.14
CA LYS A 437 25.52 15.04 8.59
C LYS A 437 24.89 15.10 7.19
N PHE A 438 23.83 15.88 7.01
CA PHE A 438 23.20 16.02 5.69
C PHE A 438 24.05 16.81 4.70
N PHE A 439 24.81 17.81 5.15
CA PHE A 439 25.79 18.50 4.32
C PHE A 439 26.77 17.51 3.69
N TRP A 440 27.41 16.66 4.50
CA TRP A 440 28.36 15.66 4.01
C TRP A 440 27.69 14.60 3.13
N ASN A 441 26.46 14.21 3.43
CA ASN A 441 25.71 13.30 2.55
C ASN A 441 25.49 13.88 1.15
N PHE A 442 25.08 15.15 1.05
CA PHE A 442 24.90 15.81 -0.24
C PHE A 442 26.24 16.07 -0.95
N PHE A 443 27.26 16.49 -0.21
CA PHE A 443 28.61 16.69 -0.76
C PHE A 443 29.20 15.39 -1.32
N ASN A 444 29.09 14.28 -0.58
CA ASN A 444 29.67 13.00 -0.99
C ASN A 444 28.86 12.29 -2.09
N SER A 445 27.55 12.56 -2.19
CA SER A 445 26.69 11.99 -3.24
C SER A 445 26.70 12.78 -4.54
N ALA A 446 27.25 13.99 -4.55
CA ALA A 446 27.33 14.83 -5.73
C ALA A 446 28.20 14.18 -6.83
N SER A 447 27.70 14.21 -8.07
CA SER A 447 28.42 13.65 -9.23
C SER A 447 29.54 14.54 -9.75
N ASN A 448 29.47 15.85 -9.50
CA ASN A 448 30.50 16.86 -9.74
C ASN A 448 30.21 18.11 -8.90
N GLY A 449 31.16 19.05 -8.89
CA GLY A 449 31.10 20.28 -8.10
C GLY A 449 30.29 21.44 -8.68
N GLY A 450 29.63 21.25 -9.82
CA GLY A 450 28.93 22.34 -10.50
C GLY A 450 27.88 23.01 -9.61
N ARG A 451 27.82 24.34 -9.65
CA ARG A 451 26.94 25.15 -8.78
C ARG A 451 25.45 24.80 -8.93
N GLU A 452 25.04 24.41 -10.13
CA GLU A 452 23.65 24.09 -10.47
C GLU A 452 23.26 22.63 -10.16
N ARG A 453 24.21 21.80 -9.71
CA ARG A 453 23.90 20.40 -9.40
C ARG A 453 22.99 20.32 -8.17
N PRO A 454 21.90 19.52 -8.19
CA PRO A 454 20.95 19.45 -7.09
C PRO A 454 21.60 19.18 -5.72
N SER A 455 22.51 18.21 -5.62
CA SER A 455 23.22 17.93 -4.37
C SER A 455 24.09 19.10 -3.89
N MET A 456 24.72 19.84 -4.81
CA MET A 456 25.53 21.00 -4.46
C MET A 456 24.67 22.20 -4.03
N VAL A 457 23.53 22.40 -4.69
CA VAL A 457 22.51 23.38 -4.26
C VAL A 457 22.03 23.03 -2.85
N ASN A 458 21.67 21.78 -2.60
CA ASN A 458 21.22 21.31 -1.28
C ASN A 458 22.29 21.50 -0.20
N ALA A 459 23.55 21.18 -0.50
CA ALA A 459 24.66 21.40 0.42
C ALA A 459 24.84 22.90 0.75
N ARG A 460 24.73 23.79 -0.24
CA ARG A 460 24.76 25.25 -0.03
C ARG A 460 23.58 25.73 0.82
N THR A 461 22.38 25.21 0.56
CA THR A 461 21.18 25.56 1.34
C THR A 461 21.35 25.11 2.80
N ILE A 462 21.88 23.92 3.07
CA ILE A 462 22.19 23.48 4.44
C ILE A 462 23.21 24.40 5.12
N LEU A 463 24.28 24.80 4.43
CA LEU A 463 25.24 25.75 5.00
C LEU A 463 24.59 27.09 5.33
N SER A 464 23.58 27.53 4.57
CA SER A 464 22.85 28.77 4.87
C SER A 464 21.98 28.68 6.14
N LEU A 465 21.60 27.46 6.54
CA LEU A 465 20.85 27.20 7.78
C LEU A 465 21.77 27.10 9.01
N LEU A 466 23.08 26.86 8.81
CA LEU A 466 24.06 26.81 9.89
C LEU A 466 24.49 28.22 10.35
N PRO A 467 24.98 28.37 11.60
CA PRO A 467 25.47 29.65 12.11
C PRO A 467 26.56 30.28 11.23
N LYS A 468 26.36 31.54 10.82
CA LYS A 468 27.30 32.29 9.98
C LYS A 468 28.68 32.37 10.62
N GLY A 469 29.74 32.15 9.83
CA GLY A 469 31.14 32.29 10.24
C GLY A 469 31.76 31.04 10.89
N ARG A 470 30.98 30.22 11.61
CA ARG A 470 31.51 29.03 12.30
C ARG A 470 32.01 27.94 11.34
N TYR A 471 31.35 27.81 10.18
CA TYR A 471 31.63 26.78 9.18
C TYR A 471 32.15 27.37 7.87
N ALA A 472 32.91 28.47 7.94
CA ALA A 472 33.43 29.17 6.76
C ALA A 472 34.27 28.25 5.84
N HIS A 473 35.02 27.31 6.41
CA HIS A 473 35.78 26.30 5.67
C HIS A 473 34.91 25.44 4.74
N LEU A 474 33.69 25.08 5.14
CA LEU A 474 32.79 24.30 4.26
C LEU A 474 32.31 25.12 3.07
N ASN A 475 32.11 26.42 3.23
CA ASN A 475 31.78 27.31 2.11
C ASN A 475 32.96 27.41 1.14
N GLU A 476 34.18 27.50 1.66
CA GLU A 476 35.40 27.49 0.84
C GLU A 476 35.55 26.16 0.09
N LEU A 477 35.29 25.04 0.76
CA LEU A 477 35.31 23.71 0.15
C LEU A 477 34.33 23.61 -1.03
N LEU A 478 33.11 24.15 -0.89
CA LEU A 478 32.14 24.18 -2.01
C LEU A 478 32.61 25.08 -3.17
N ASN A 479 33.28 26.19 -2.87
CA ASN A 479 33.79 27.12 -3.89
C ASN A 479 34.95 26.50 -4.68
N VAL A 480 35.87 25.82 -3.98
CA VAL A 480 36.97 25.09 -4.61
C VAL A 480 36.44 24.02 -5.54
N VAL A 481 35.50 23.20 -5.08
CA VAL A 481 34.96 22.11 -5.89
C VAL A 481 34.16 22.64 -7.09
N GLN A 482 33.48 23.78 -6.93
CA GLN A 482 32.89 24.50 -8.06
C GLN A 482 33.98 24.92 -9.07
N LYS A 483 35.04 25.56 -8.61
CA LYS A 483 36.15 26.02 -9.46
C LYS A 483 36.82 24.85 -10.19
N LEU A 484 37.05 23.73 -9.49
CA LEU A 484 37.57 22.49 -10.09
C LEU A 484 36.66 21.91 -11.17
N SER A 485 35.34 22.10 -11.07
CA SER A 485 34.38 21.59 -12.04
C SER A 485 34.31 22.37 -13.36
N GLU A 486 34.94 23.56 -13.40
CA GLU A 486 35.11 24.36 -14.62
C GLU A 486 36.23 23.81 -15.52
N TYR A 487 37.09 22.95 -14.96
CA TYR A 487 38.23 22.36 -15.63
C TYR A 487 38.03 20.86 -15.90
N SER A 488 38.75 20.35 -16.90
CA SER A 488 38.80 18.91 -17.16
C SER A 488 39.65 18.23 -16.10
N LEU A 489 39.00 17.46 -15.22
CA LEU A 489 39.68 16.72 -14.16
C LEU A 489 39.17 15.28 -14.12
N SER A 490 40.03 14.33 -14.49
CA SER A 490 39.77 12.90 -14.39
C SER A 490 40.90 12.23 -13.62
N LEU A 491 40.58 11.63 -12.47
CA LEU A 491 41.58 10.95 -11.64
C LEU A 491 41.95 9.57 -12.16
N SER A 492 41.02 8.93 -12.89
CA SER A 492 41.16 7.64 -13.57
C SER A 492 40.39 7.66 -14.91
N ARG A 493 40.75 6.78 -15.85
CA ARG A 493 40.17 6.77 -17.21
C ARG A 493 38.64 6.63 -17.15
N GLY A 494 37.93 7.64 -17.64
CA GLY A 494 36.47 7.62 -17.78
C GLY A 494 35.65 7.91 -16.52
N VAL A 495 36.29 8.23 -15.38
CA VAL A 495 35.57 8.59 -14.14
C VAL A 495 35.65 10.10 -13.91
N PRO A 496 34.50 10.81 -13.86
CA PRO A 496 34.49 12.24 -13.57
C PRO A 496 34.89 12.50 -12.12
N PHE A 497 35.59 13.61 -11.88
CA PHE A 497 35.95 14.04 -10.53
C PHE A 497 34.71 14.34 -9.69
N LYS A 498 34.56 13.66 -8.55
CA LYS A 498 33.50 13.95 -7.57
C LYS A 498 34.04 14.83 -6.44
N PRO A 499 33.18 15.65 -5.80
CA PRO A 499 33.59 16.44 -4.64
C PRO A 499 34.20 15.61 -3.51
N SER A 500 33.69 14.39 -3.27
CA SER A 500 34.24 13.48 -2.27
C SER A 500 35.71 13.14 -2.50
N ASN A 501 36.15 13.04 -3.75
CA ASN A 501 37.55 12.73 -4.06
C ASN A 501 38.49 13.80 -3.53
N LEU A 502 38.05 15.06 -3.43
CA LEU A 502 38.88 16.14 -2.87
C LEU A 502 39.36 15.82 -1.44
N THR A 503 38.52 15.16 -0.65
CA THR A 503 38.86 14.76 0.73
C THR A 503 39.89 13.63 0.78
N GLU A 504 39.94 12.76 -0.24
CA GLU A 504 40.92 11.67 -0.35
C GLU A 504 42.34 12.22 -0.61
N TYR A 505 42.44 13.36 -1.29
CA TYR A 505 43.70 14.04 -1.61
C TYR A 505 44.15 15.04 -0.54
N ALA A 506 43.53 15.04 0.65
CA ALA A 506 43.90 15.96 1.73
C ALA A 506 45.39 15.85 2.14
N ALA A 507 46.00 14.68 2.01
CA ALA A 507 47.42 14.48 2.29
C ALA A 507 48.35 14.94 1.15
N GLN A 508 47.84 15.04 -0.08
CA GLN A 508 48.62 15.32 -1.29
C GLN A 508 47.86 16.29 -2.23
N PRO A 509 47.58 17.54 -1.79
CA PRO A 509 46.78 18.49 -2.58
C PRO A 509 47.44 18.90 -3.90
N PHE A 510 48.77 18.80 -3.99
CA PHE A 510 49.53 19.10 -5.22
C PHE A 510 49.24 18.14 -6.36
N ASP A 511 48.84 16.90 -6.07
CA ASP A 511 48.55 15.90 -7.12
C ASP A 511 47.32 16.29 -7.94
N ILE A 512 46.35 16.97 -7.31
CA ILE A 512 45.20 17.55 -8.01
C ILE A 512 45.67 18.65 -8.95
N ILE A 513 46.54 19.54 -8.50
CA ILE A 513 47.08 20.63 -9.33
C ILE A 513 47.89 20.06 -10.50
N SER A 514 48.74 19.07 -10.28
CA SER A 514 49.49 18.40 -11.35
C SER A 514 48.57 17.83 -12.42
N LYS A 515 47.49 17.13 -12.02
CA LYS A 515 46.49 16.61 -12.97
C LYS A 515 45.73 17.73 -13.70
N LEU A 516 45.44 18.86 -13.04
CA LEU A 516 44.83 20.01 -13.70
C LEU A 516 45.74 20.58 -14.78
N LEU A 517 47.04 20.74 -14.49
CA LEU A 517 48.04 21.25 -15.44
C LEU A 517 48.25 20.29 -16.62
N GLU A 518 48.23 18.98 -16.36
CA GLU A 518 48.34 17.95 -17.39
C GLU A 518 47.18 18.06 -18.40
N LEU A 519 45.94 18.12 -17.89
CA LEU A 519 44.72 18.02 -18.69
C LEU A 519 44.23 19.35 -19.28
N ASN A 520 44.68 20.50 -18.76
CA ASN A 520 44.14 21.82 -19.14
C ASN A 520 45.26 22.78 -19.58
N ASN A 521 45.40 22.97 -20.90
CA ASN A 521 46.42 23.83 -21.49
C ASN A 521 46.36 25.29 -20.99
N ILE A 522 45.15 25.80 -20.76
CA ILE A 522 44.91 27.20 -20.33
C ILE A 522 45.51 27.48 -18.95
N LEU A 523 45.51 26.49 -18.06
CA LEU A 523 46.01 26.65 -16.69
C LEU A 523 47.54 26.69 -16.61
N ARG A 524 48.26 26.20 -17.62
CA ARG A 524 49.73 26.08 -17.57
C ARG A 524 50.45 27.41 -17.41
N ARG A 525 49.89 28.49 -17.97
CA ARG A 525 50.43 29.84 -17.82
C ARG A 525 49.83 30.64 -16.65
N ASN A 526 48.81 30.12 -15.98
CA ASN A 526 48.06 30.84 -14.95
C ASN A 526 48.37 30.31 -13.54
N ILE A 527 49.51 30.76 -12.98
CA ILE A 527 49.99 30.36 -11.65
C ILE A 527 49.06 30.86 -10.54
N ASP A 528 48.53 32.08 -10.67
CA ASP A 528 47.72 32.68 -9.62
C ASP A 528 46.41 31.91 -9.44
N GLU A 529 45.80 31.47 -10.55
CA GLU A 529 44.57 30.68 -10.53
C GLU A 529 44.75 29.29 -9.87
N THR A 530 45.83 28.57 -10.18
CA THR A 530 46.14 27.28 -9.58
C THR A 530 46.54 27.42 -8.11
N PHE A 531 47.22 28.50 -7.76
CA PHE A 531 47.55 28.83 -6.38
C PHE A 531 46.31 29.19 -5.56
N ASP A 532 45.36 29.94 -6.12
CA ASP A 532 44.07 30.24 -5.48
C ASP A 532 43.27 28.96 -5.24
N ILE A 533 43.26 28.03 -6.20
CA ILE A 533 42.63 26.70 -6.03
C ILE A 533 43.32 25.95 -4.89
N LEU A 534 44.66 25.93 -4.83
CA LEU A 534 45.43 25.30 -3.75
C LEU A 534 45.10 25.92 -2.39
N LYS A 535 45.15 27.24 -2.28
CA LYS A 535 44.84 27.96 -1.04
C LYS A 535 43.42 27.69 -0.56
N GLY A 536 42.47 27.67 -1.48
CA GLY A 536 41.10 27.25 -1.21
C GLY A 536 41.03 25.82 -0.69
N MET A 537 41.77 24.87 -1.27
CA MET A 537 41.85 23.49 -0.78
C MET A 537 42.36 23.42 0.66
N TYR A 538 43.44 24.15 0.98
CA TYR A 538 43.97 24.20 2.34
C TYR A 538 42.97 24.77 3.33
N SER A 539 42.30 25.87 2.98
CA SER A 539 41.27 26.49 3.82
C SER A 539 40.05 25.59 3.99
N GLY A 540 39.56 24.98 2.91
CA GLY A 540 38.35 24.14 2.91
C GLY A 540 38.52 22.80 3.62
N LEU A 541 39.70 22.17 3.48
CA LEU A 541 40.06 20.92 4.15
C LEU A 541 40.71 21.15 5.53
N GLN A 542 40.85 22.40 5.95
CA GLN A 542 41.48 22.79 7.23
C GLN A 542 42.91 22.28 7.38
N LEU A 543 43.68 22.27 6.29
CA LEU A 543 45.09 21.88 6.29
C LEU A 543 45.96 23.03 6.80
N ALA A 544 46.95 22.71 7.62
CA ALA A 544 47.95 23.68 8.04
C ALA A 544 48.97 23.92 6.91
N PRO A 545 49.21 25.17 6.47
CA PRO A 545 50.30 25.46 5.55
C PRO A 545 51.65 25.17 6.21
N SER A 546 52.60 24.73 5.40
CA SER A 546 53.97 24.40 5.82
C SER A 546 54.76 25.65 6.17
N SER A 547 54.33 26.82 5.68
CA SER A 547 55.00 28.10 5.85
C SER A 547 53.99 29.25 6.02
N PRO A 548 54.38 30.36 6.68
CA PRO A 548 53.58 31.59 6.70
C PRO A 548 53.26 32.05 5.27
N ASP A 549 52.04 32.57 5.07
CA ASP A 549 51.56 33.08 3.78
C ASP A 549 51.68 32.11 2.60
N TYR A 550 51.76 30.80 2.85
CA TYR A 550 51.88 29.75 1.82
C TYR A 550 53.14 29.91 0.94
N TYR A 551 54.22 30.45 1.49
CA TYR A 551 55.44 30.73 0.74
C TYR A 551 56.04 29.47 0.08
N ASN A 552 56.20 28.38 0.82
CA ASN A 552 56.74 27.11 0.32
C ASN A 552 55.77 26.47 -0.69
N GLU A 553 54.47 26.51 -0.40
CA GLU A 553 53.43 26.01 -1.28
C GLU A 553 53.43 26.74 -2.63
N TYR A 554 53.59 28.06 -2.63
CA TYR A 554 53.73 28.85 -3.86
C TYR A 554 54.99 28.48 -4.63
N THR A 555 56.13 28.30 -3.95
CA THR A 555 57.39 27.84 -4.56
C THR A 555 57.17 26.50 -5.28
N ARG A 556 56.49 25.55 -4.62
CA ARG A 556 56.20 24.23 -5.19
C ARG A 556 55.23 24.29 -6.38
N ILE A 557 54.21 25.15 -6.33
CA ILE A 557 53.33 25.39 -7.50
C ILE A 557 54.14 25.94 -8.67
N LEU A 558 55.01 26.90 -8.41
CA LEU A 558 55.84 27.52 -9.44
C LEU A 558 56.74 26.47 -10.12
N VAL A 559 57.34 25.55 -9.35
CA VAL A 559 58.13 24.43 -9.87
C VAL A 559 57.29 23.51 -10.76
N LEU A 560 56.08 23.12 -10.31
CA LEU A 560 55.17 22.31 -11.13
C LEU A 560 54.84 23.00 -12.47
N HIS A 561 54.59 24.30 -12.45
CA HIS A 561 54.34 25.07 -13.67
C HIS A 561 55.56 25.09 -14.62
N ILE A 562 56.79 25.13 -14.10
CA ILE A 562 58.01 25.00 -14.91
C ILE A 562 58.06 23.61 -15.55
N ASP A 563 57.91 22.55 -14.76
CA ASP A 563 57.97 21.16 -15.25
C ASP A 563 56.93 20.91 -16.37
N PHE A 564 55.69 21.38 -16.16
CA PHE A 564 54.62 21.26 -17.16
C PHE A 564 54.82 22.15 -18.39
N ALA A 565 55.48 23.31 -18.25
CA ALA A 565 55.84 24.16 -19.38
C ALA A 565 56.89 23.48 -20.26
N LEU A 566 57.94 22.92 -19.67
CA LEU A 566 58.95 22.14 -20.39
C LEU A 566 58.34 20.93 -21.10
N ALA A 567 57.48 20.17 -20.43
CA ALA A 567 56.80 19.01 -21.02
C ALA A 567 55.89 19.35 -22.22
N ASN A 568 55.51 20.62 -22.38
CA ASN A 568 54.62 21.10 -23.44
C ASN A 568 55.26 22.12 -24.38
N PHE A 569 56.59 22.09 -24.43
CA PHE A 569 57.41 22.88 -25.33
C PHE A 569 57.33 24.41 -25.17
N ASP A 570 57.06 24.89 -23.95
CA ASP A 570 56.94 26.31 -23.63
C ASP A 570 58.17 26.82 -22.86
N PHE A 571 59.32 26.86 -23.55
CA PHE A 571 60.60 27.25 -22.94
C PHE A 571 60.61 28.69 -22.42
N ASP A 572 59.97 29.62 -23.12
CA ASP A 572 59.86 31.04 -22.73
C ASP A 572 59.30 31.19 -21.31
N PHE A 573 58.14 30.58 -21.09
CA PHE A 573 57.47 30.62 -19.80
C PHE A 573 58.32 29.92 -18.72
N ALA A 574 58.87 28.74 -19.04
CA ALA A 574 59.74 27.99 -18.12
C ALA A 574 60.96 28.81 -17.69
N PHE A 575 61.61 29.52 -18.62
CA PHE A 575 62.77 30.38 -18.37
C PHE A 575 62.42 31.53 -17.41
N HIS A 576 61.38 32.30 -17.71
CA HIS A 576 60.98 33.44 -16.86
C HIS A 576 60.55 32.98 -15.47
N GLN A 577 59.79 31.89 -15.36
CA GLN A 577 59.40 31.36 -14.05
C GLN A 577 60.62 30.81 -13.29
N THR A 578 61.60 30.23 -13.97
CA THR A 578 62.85 29.77 -13.34
C THR A 578 63.67 30.93 -12.78
N ASN A 579 63.72 32.07 -13.46
CA ASN A 579 64.32 33.28 -12.89
C ASN A 579 63.57 33.78 -11.65
N ARG A 580 62.24 33.68 -11.62
CA ARG A 580 61.44 33.96 -10.41
C ARG A 580 61.70 32.94 -9.30
N LEU A 581 61.94 31.67 -9.64
CA LEU A 581 62.31 30.62 -8.68
C LEU A 581 63.66 30.91 -8.04
N LEU A 582 64.67 31.27 -8.83
CA LEU A 582 66.04 31.55 -8.39
C LEU A 582 66.13 32.75 -7.42
N GLN A 583 65.14 33.65 -7.44
CA GLN A 583 65.03 34.75 -6.46
C GLN A 583 64.49 34.29 -5.09
N ARG A 584 64.02 33.04 -4.97
CA ARG A 584 63.45 32.47 -3.73
C ARG A 584 64.50 31.74 -2.92
N ILE A 585 64.38 31.82 -1.59
CA ILE A 585 65.34 31.26 -0.62
C ILE A 585 65.53 29.74 -0.78
N ASP A 586 64.45 29.01 -1.04
CA ASP A 586 64.45 27.53 -1.07
C ASP A 586 64.68 26.95 -2.48
N CYS A 587 65.16 27.75 -3.43
CA CYS A 587 65.38 27.30 -4.82
C CYS A 587 66.34 26.10 -4.94
N ARG A 588 67.22 25.90 -3.94
CA ARG A 588 68.19 24.81 -3.87
C ARG A 588 67.53 23.42 -3.88
N GLU A 589 66.34 23.29 -3.27
CA GLU A 589 65.62 22.01 -3.21
C GLU A 589 65.12 21.56 -4.60
N TYR A 590 65.00 22.49 -5.53
CA TYR A 590 64.43 22.29 -6.87
C TYR A 590 65.49 22.39 -7.98
N TRP A 591 66.76 22.18 -7.64
CA TRP A 591 67.90 22.23 -8.58
C TRP A 591 67.70 21.34 -9.81
N SER A 592 67.01 20.21 -9.66
CA SER A 592 66.75 19.25 -10.73
C SER A 592 65.85 19.84 -11.81
N THR A 593 64.75 20.50 -11.45
CA THR A 593 63.88 21.22 -12.39
C THR A 593 64.65 22.33 -13.09
N ILE A 594 65.45 23.11 -12.36
CA ILE A 594 66.28 24.19 -12.94
C ILE A 594 67.28 23.61 -13.95
N LEU A 595 67.89 22.46 -13.64
CA LEU A 595 68.78 21.75 -14.55
C LEU A 595 68.04 21.25 -15.80
N GLN A 596 66.81 20.76 -15.66
CA GLN A 596 66.00 20.34 -16.82
C GLN A 596 65.69 21.50 -17.77
N VAL A 597 65.50 22.73 -17.26
CA VAL A 597 65.37 23.92 -18.12
C VAL A 597 66.66 24.16 -18.90
N GLY A 598 67.82 24.05 -18.25
CA GLY A 598 69.13 24.16 -18.90
C GLY A 598 69.48 23.02 -19.86
N LYS A 599 68.81 21.87 -19.73
CA LYS A 599 68.91 20.69 -20.60
C LYS A 599 67.77 20.58 -21.61
N TYR A 600 66.88 21.57 -21.65
CA TYR A 600 65.67 21.49 -22.44
C TYR A 600 65.96 21.36 -23.94
N PHE A 601 65.17 20.53 -24.60
CA PHE A 601 65.28 20.29 -26.03
C PHE A 601 63.87 20.18 -26.63
N ASP A 602 63.61 20.93 -27.71
CA ASP A 602 62.37 20.83 -28.48
C ASP A 602 62.61 20.03 -29.77
N PRO A 603 61.94 18.87 -29.95
CA PRO A 603 62.01 18.11 -31.20
C PRO A 603 61.48 18.85 -32.43
N ASN A 604 60.72 19.93 -32.24
CA ASN A 604 60.15 20.72 -33.33
C ASN A 604 61.10 21.80 -33.85
N TRP A 605 62.29 21.98 -33.25
CA TRP A 605 63.30 22.90 -33.76
C TRP A 605 63.86 22.44 -35.11
N MET A 606 64.22 23.41 -35.95
CA MET A 606 64.78 23.16 -37.28
C MET A 606 66.06 22.35 -37.17
N ASP A 607 66.17 21.31 -37.99
CA ASP A 607 67.29 20.37 -38.02
C ASP A 607 67.64 19.70 -36.68
N SER A 608 66.71 19.74 -35.70
CA SER A 608 66.96 19.29 -34.33
C SER A 608 68.12 20.05 -33.66
N GLU A 609 68.37 21.28 -34.08
CA GLU A 609 69.40 22.17 -33.52
C GLU A 609 68.75 23.16 -32.54
N ILE A 610 69.44 23.46 -31.43
CA ILE A 610 68.93 24.39 -30.42
C ILE A 610 68.99 25.82 -30.97
N PRO A 611 67.96 26.66 -30.90
CA PRO A 611 68.08 28.05 -31.36
C PRO A 611 69.13 28.82 -30.56
N THR A 612 69.91 29.68 -31.22
CA THR A 612 71.06 30.36 -30.60
C THR A 612 70.68 31.18 -29.38
N GLU A 613 69.52 31.85 -29.42
CA GLU A 613 69.00 32.61 -28.29
C GLU A 613 68.64 31.71 -27.10
N VAL A 614 68.12 30.50 -27.37
CA VAL A 614 67.81 29.52 -26.34
C VAL A 614 69.09 29.02 -25.66
N ILE A 615 70.19 28.82 -26.41
CA ILE A 615 71.49 28.47 -25.84
C ILE A 615 71.96 29.53 -24.84
N TYR A 616 71.90 30.81 -25.21
CA TYR A 616 72.27 31.90 -24.29
C TYR A 616 71.45 31.89 -23.00
N LEU A 617 70.13 31.69 -23.10
CA LEU A 617 69.23 31.63 -21.96
C LEU A 617 69.49 30.37 -21.09
N GLN A 618 69.79 29.23 -21.69
CA GLN A 618 70.18 28.01 -20.98
C GLN A 618 71.51 28.18 -20.25
N LEU A 619 72.51 28.80 -20.90
CA LEU A 619 73.81 29.11 -20.29
C LEU A 619 73.66 30.06 -19.08
N ASP A 620 72.76 31.05 -19.16
CA ASP A 620 72.45 31.97 -18.06
C ASP A 620 71.80 31.23 -16.87
N ILE A 621 70.79 30.38 -17.11
CA ILE A 621 70.16 29.58 -16.05
C ILE A 621 71.16 28.62 -15.41
N LEU A 622 71.95 27.90 -16.21
CA LEU A 622 72.95 26.96 -15.70
C LEU A 622 74.05 27.69 -14.93
N GLY A 623 74.48 28.87 -15.37
CA GLY A 623 75.40 29.73 -14.65
C GLY A 623 74.85 30.16 -13.28
N LYS A 624 73.57 30.52 -13.21
CA LYS A 624 72.88 30.82 -11.94
C LYS A 624 72.70 29.56 -11.07
N LEU A 625 72.43 28.41 -11.67
CA LEU A 625 72.27 27.12 -10.99
C LEU A 625 73.54 26.69 -10.26
N LEU A 626 74.73 26.97 -10.79
CA LEU A 626 76.02 26.66 -10.13
C LEU A 626 76.17 27.30 -8.74
N HIS A 627 75.43 28.37 -8.44
CA HIS A 627 75.44 29.01 -7.12
C HIS A 627 74.52 28.34 -6.10
N VAL A 628 73.64 27.43 -6.54
CA VAL A 628 72.54 26.87 -5.72
C VAL A 628 72.41 25.35 -5.81
N CYS A 629 73.03 24.67 -6.78
CA CYS A 629 72.98 23.21 -6.90
C CYS A 629 73.76 22.48 -5.79
N PRO A 630 73.40 21.22 -5.47
CA PRO A 630 74.19 20.37 -4.59
C PRO A 630 75.61 20.15 -5.13
N GLU A 631 76.58 20.02 -4.22
CA GLU A 631 78.00 19.83 -4.59
C GLU A 631 78.21 18.59 -5.47
N ASP A 632 77.44 17.52 -5.23
CA ASP A 632 77.50 16.27 -5.99
C ASP A 632 77.09 16.41 -7.46
N GLU A 633 76.35 17.47 -7.80
CA GLU A 633 75.74 17.66 -9.12
C GLU A 633 76.41 18.77 -9.93
N VAL A 634 77.41 19.46 -9.36
CA VAL A 634 78.15 20.54 -10.01
C VAL A 634 78.78 20.07 -11.32
N GLU A 635 79.37 18.86 -11.35
CA GLU A 635 79.98 18.31 -12.56
C GLU A 635 78.95 18.15 -13.69
N ALA A 636 77.74 17.68 -13.38
CA ALA A 636 76.68 17.51 -14.37
C ALA A 636 76.18 18.85 -14.92
N VAL A 637 76.12 19.90 -14.08
CA VAL A 637 75.75 21.26 -14.49
C VAL A 637 76.85 21.87 -15.37
N VAL A 638 78.12 21.78 -14.96
CA VAL A 638 79.27 22.30 -15.73
C VAL A 638 79.43 21.59 -17.06
N SER A 639 79.23 20.27 -17.11
CA SER A 639 79.29 19.48 -18.34
C SER A 639 78.24 19.94 -19.36
N GLN A 640 76.99 20.15 -18.92
CA GLN A 640 75.94 20.69 -19.78
C GLN A 640 76.27 22.12 -20.26
N TRP A 641 76.75 22.97 -19.34
CA TRP A 641 77.13 24.34 -19.67
C TRP A 641 78.26 24.38 -20.70
N SER A 642 79.30 23.56 -20.53
CA SER A 642 80.43 23.47 -21.47
C SER A 642 80.03 22.91 -22.83
N GLY A 643 79.09 21.96 -22.87
CA GLY A 643 78.55 21.43 -24.13
C GLY A 643 77.85 22.51 -24.95
N LEU A 644 76.98 23.28 -24.30
CA LEU A 644 76.25 24.40 -24.92
C LEU A 644 77.19 25.56 -25.32
N GLU A 645 78.23 25.83 -24.53
CA GLU A 645 79.24 26.86 -24.85
C GLU A 645 80.08 26.47 -26.07
N LEU A 646 80.49 25.21 -26.17
CA LEU A 646 81.19 24.69 -27.34
C LEU A 646 80.30 24.77 -28.58
N GLU A 647 79.04 24.37 -28.49
CA GLU A 647 78.06 24.47 -29.58
C GLU A 647 77.91 25.93 -30.04
N LEU A 648 77.74 26.87 -29.12
CA LEU A 648 77.65 28.30 -29.40
C LEU A 648 78.92 28.83 -30.09
N SER A 649 80.10 28.39 -29.66
CA SER A 649 81.39 28.79 -30.23
C SER A 649 81.58 28.35 -31.68
N THR A 650 80.84 27.32 -32.12
CA THR A 650 80.90 26.80 -33.50
C THR A 650 79.94 27.50 -34.46
N ARG A 651 79.05 28.38 -33.96
CA ARG A 651 78.04 29.07 -34.77
C ARG A 651 78.58 30.39 -35.35
N ASP A 652 78.18 30.69 -36.59
CA ASP A 652 78.42 32.01 -37.19
C ASP A 652 77.32 32.98 -36.76
N LEU A 653 77.58 33.74 -35.68
CA LEU A 653 76.64 34.71 -35.11
C LEU A 653 76.29 35.87 -36.06
N VAL A 654 76.98 36.02 -37.19
CA VAL A 654 76.70 37.07 -38.19
C VAL A 654 75.66 36.61 -39.22
N ASN A 655 75.68 35.32 -39.58
CA ASN A 655 74.74 34.71 -40.53
C ASN A 655 74.16 33.42 -39.94
N ASP A 656 73.46 33.54 -38.81
CA ASP A 656 73.00 32.40 -38.04
C ASP A 656 71.73 31.78 -38.64
N PRO A 657 71.78 30.56 -39.23
CA PRO A 657 70.60 29.93 -39.80
C PRO A 657 69.61 29.42 -38.73
N TYR A 658 70.05 29.31 -37.47
CA TYR A 658 69.25 28.75 -36.36
C TYR A 658 68.72 29.83 -35.40
N SER A 659 68.95 31.11 -35.70
CA SER A 659 68.40 32.22 -34.91
C SER A 659 66.87 32.26 -35.04
N LEU A 660 66.20 32.49 -33.92
CA LEU A 660 64.75 32.70 -33.85
C LEU A 660 64.28 33.91 -34.67
N THR A 661 65.16 34.85 -35.05
CA THR A 661 64.81 36.00 -35.88
C THR A 661 64.39 35.61 -37.31
N HIS A 662 64.87 34.48 -37.82
CA HIS A 662 64.58 33.98 -39.18
C HIS A 662 63.32 33.10 -39.28
N HIS A 663 62.64 32.82 -38.15
CA HIS A 663 61.50 31.91 -38.08
C HIS A 663 60.16 32.56 -37.68
N ASN A 664 59.06 31.86 -37.95
CA ASN A 664 57.68 32.22 -37.56
C ASN A 664 57.41 32.03 -36.06
N SER A 665 58.34 32.43 -35.18
CA SER A 665 58.06 32.60 -33.75
C SER A 665 57.27 33.88 -33.52
N SER A 666 56.45 33.93 -32.46
CA SER A 666 55.68 35.11 -32.06
C SER A 666 56.58 36.35 -32.01
N GLU A 667 56.21 37.45 -32.68
CA GLU A 667 56.95 38.72 -32.65
C GLU A 667 57.21 39.20 -31.20
N GLU A 668 56.27 38.97 -30.27
CA GLU A 668 56.45 39.29 -28.84
C GLU A 668 57.56 38.46 -28.16
N PHE A 669 57.78 37.22 -28.59
CA PHE A 669 58.83 36.36 -28.04
C PHE A 669 60.20 36.81 -28.53
N LYS A 670 60.30 37.22 -29.79
CA LYS A 670 61.53 37.77 -30.38
C LYS A 670 61.95 39.06 -29.69
N ASP A 671 61.02 40.00 -29.49
CA ASP A 671 61.30 41.29 -28.85
C ASP A 671 61.74 41.11 -27.39
N ARG A 672 61.10 40.22 -26.63
CA ARG A 672 61.45 39.94 -25.23
C ARG A 672 62.80 39.24 -25.08
N ILE A 673 63.08 38.24 -25.93
CA ILE A 673 64.37 37.57 -25.92
C ILE A 673 65.50 38.52 -26.30
N LEU A 674 65.31 39.41 -27.27
CA LEU A 674 66.35 40.40 -27.63
C LEU A 674 66.63 41.40 -26.49
N GLU A 675 65.61 41.79 -25.73
CA GLU A 675 65.75 42.64 -24.53
C GLU A 675 66.48 41.91 -23.38
N GLU A 676 66.14 40.63 -23.13
CA GLU A 676 66.81 39.80 -22.12
C GLU A 676 68.24 39.39 -22.52
N LEU A 677 68.50 39.13 -23.80
CA LEU A 677 69.85 38.92 -24.32
C LEU A 677 70.69 40.19 -24.21
N SER A 678 70.12 41.36 -24.44
CA SER A 678 70.85 42.63 -24.27
C SER A 678 71.30 42.83 -22.82
N THR A 679 70.46 42.49 -21.85
CA THR A 679 70.77 42.59 -20.42
C THR A 679 71.68 41.45 -19.94
N SER A 680 71.46 40.20 -20.36
CA SER A 680 72.31 39.05 -20.04
C SER A 680 73.67 39.10 -20.74
N ALA A 681 73.78 39.52 -22.00
CA ALA A 681 75.05 39.70 -22.69
C ALA A 681 75.87 40.86 -22.09
N SER A 682 75.20 41.94 -21.64
CA SER A 682 75.86 43.01 -20.88
C SER A 682 76.44 42.49 -19.56
N ASN A 683 75.74 41.57 -18.89
CA ASN A 683 76.23 40.90 -17.68
C ASN A 683 77.35 39.88 -17.99
N PHE A 684 77.23 39.10 -19.06
CA PHE A 684 78.19 38.08 -19.52
C PHE A 684 79.52 38.72 -19.94
N LEU A 685 79.49 39.83 -20.66
CA LEU A 685 80.70 40.59 -21.03
C LEU A 685 81.35 41.30 -19.83
N SER A 686 80.55 41.72 -18.84
CA SER A 686 81.09 42.34 -17.61
C SER A 686 81.74 41.34 -16.64
N SER A 687 81.28 40.08 -16.63
CA SER A 687 81.78 39.01 -15.75
C SER A 687 82.90 38.18 -16.40
N GLY A 688 82.88 37.98 -17.72
CA GLY A 688 83.93 37.27 -18.46
C GLY A 688 85.31 37.94 -18.38
N VAL A 689 85.38 39.27 -18.18
CA VAL A 689 86.64 40.00 -18.01
C VAL A 689 87.29 39.77 -16.63
N LYS A 690 86.57 39.26 -15.63
CA LYS A 690 87.15 38.96 -14.30
C LYS A 690 87.89 37.61 -14.24
N TRP A 691 87.60 36.68 -15.15
CA TRP A 691 88.27 35.38 -15.18
C TRP A 691 89.55 35.37 -16.03
N ALA A 692 89.68 36.30 -17.00
CA ALA A 692 90.78 36.32 -17.97
C ALA A 692 91.93 37.31 -17.66
N ILE A 693 91.87 38.10 -16.58
CA ILE A 693 92.99 38.97 -16.16
C ILE A 693 93.34 38.68 -14.70
N GLY A 694 94.32 37.81 -14.48
CA GLY A 694 94.93 37.61 -13.17
C GLY A 694 95.67 38.87 -12.70
N LYS A 695 95.44 39.28 -11.46
CA LYS A 695 96.41 40.09 -10.70
C LYS A 695 96.94 39.30 -9.52
N HIS A 696 98.18 38.86 -9.70
CA HIS A 696 99.17 38.69 -8.64
C HIS A 696 99.41 40.01 -7.88
N ASN A 697 99.83 39.87 -6.61
CA ASN A 697 100.24 40.84 -5.58
C ASN A 697 99.09 41.19 -4.61
N ASP A 698 99.14 40.90 -3.30
CA ASP A 698 100.28 40.82 -2.38
C ASP A 698 100.19 39.68 -1.33
N VAL A 699 101.36 39.24 -0.87
CA VAL A 699 101.58 38.54 0.41
C VAL A 699 101.96 39.59 1.45
N ALA A 700 101.42 39.43 2.66
CA ALA A 700 101.58 40.24 3.89
C ALA A 700 100.59 41.40 4.07
#